data_AF-A0A0K1PDN8-F1
#
_entry.id   AF-A0A0K1PDN8-F1
#
_cell.length_a   1.000
_cell.length_b   1.000
_cell.length_c   1.000
_cell.angle_alpha   90.00
_cell.angle_beta   90.00
_cell.angle_gamma   90.00
#
_symmetry.space_group_name_H-M   'P 1'
#
loop_
_entity.id
_entity.type
_entity.pdbx_description
1 polymer ?
#
loop_
_entity_poly.entity_id
_entity_poly.type
_entity_poly.pdbx_seq_one_letter_code
_entity_poly.pdbx_strand_id
1 'polypeptide(L)'
;MDPIRFRTLLKGIGYEILEREDTWAECLILGHGEAWLGSGKTSEAAFEAAVAKCLPSHLSQHLLRLALADEIAAPADAPSLPRPQTQSTELAPREIPSAPPVEPVAWLVTTADPPAPEAQLLVAPFGDAVAPAPGPTVGLSLVVAEEHEAPAASSLAAELRHPNHDLLPPTPERRDRVIALPASRESVADGLLELSRISADIETRRRGVALMSPRRQRLVILEWLASARSVQERMPFNLEIEEAVPALVKTLRWLSEAWWPGMIAAFQLSARPRDAARDLRLAPGAAPTTWAETARRAAEALRRCREEDAATGFDEHGWADAAQLAPPPPDPERLLRETIAAVERIGGSLGKRPESGQERPDKALLLAWSQDVRWLRNAVADPEGWAALAGRLRFWCQYSLDPGDAVEVLDPAYRPPRSWSTVHERAGAASRDAEALARVLRTIPGPLAPNQAWIGWLEEALPLTSTHQAAIVAATFEQRERILAIREDDLREPSKQLRRRLAKFHQAFVRAAEPSTVPPPEEEETLEASAAEPHALPDERILACTRGKRALFVGNRADELLRERLVETFRFEDLDWTESSPRRVEAAVEAIGSGSYDLVLAATGFLAHKEDGRLSQACRGAGVIYVRVNKGRPKAVELAIDRELTERAG
;
A
#
# COMPACT_ATOMS: atom_id res chain seq x y z
N MET A 1 -10.35 31.74 12.24
CA MET A 1 -10.97 31.09 13.42
C MET A 1 -10.75 32.03 14.57
N ASP A 2 -11.75 32.44 15.35
CA ASP A 2 -11.51 33.37 16.46
C ASP A 2 -10.66 32.67 17.54
N PRO A 3 -9.36 33.02 17.68
CA PRO A 3 -8.43 32.28 18.54
C PRO A 3 -8.79 32.44 20.00
N ILE A 4 -9.36 33.58 20.40
CA ILE A 4 -9.70 33.90 21.78
C ILE A 4 -10.80 32.96 22.27
N ARG A 5 -11.85 32.78 21.47
CA ARG A 5 -12.96 31.88 21.80
C ARG A 5 -12.49 30.44 21.92
N PHE A 6 -11.68 29.98 20.97
CA PHE A 6 -11.25 28.61 20.99
C PHE A 6 -10.31 28.32 22.18
N ARG A 7 -9.46 29.27 22.58
CA ARG A 7 -8.69 29.20 23.83
C ARG A 7 -9.61 29.08 25.05
N THR A 8 -10.67 29.87 25.10
CA THR A 8 -11.66 29.82 26.19
C THR A 8 -12.37 28.47 26.23
N LEU A 9 -12.78 27.94 25.08
CA LEU A 9 -13.39 26.61 24.98
C LEU A 9 -12.43 25.53 25.50
N LEU A 10 -11.22 25.45 24.95
CA LEU A 10 -10.20 24.47 25.36
C LEU A 10 -9.92 24.53 26.86
N LYS A 11 -9.78 25.73 27.43
CA LYS A 11 -9.64 25.90 28.89
C LYS A 11 -10.87 25.43 29.66
N GLY A 12 -12.07 25.68 29.15
CA GLY A 12 -13.33 25.25 29.75
C GLY A 12 -13.50 23.73 29.81
N ILE A 13 -12.95 22.99 28.84
CA ILE A 13 -12.90 21.51 28.83
C ILE A 13 -11.66 20.92 29.53
N GLY A 14 -10.83 21.76 30.17
CA GLY A 14 -9.72 21.30 31.01
C GLY A 14 -8.36 21.18 30.30
N TYR A 15 -8.21 21.74 29.10
CA TYR A 15 -6.92 21.83 28.44
C TYR A 15 -6.13 23.07 28.91
N GLU A 16 -4.83 22.88 29.11
CA GLU A 16 -3.87 23.95 29.39
C GLU A 16 -3.21 24.41 28.09
N ILE A 17 -3.01 25.73 27.95
CA ILE A 17 -2.41 26.35 26.77
C ILE A 17 -1.20 27.14 27.24
N LEU A 18 -0.02 26.70 26.82
CA LEU A 18 1.27 27.31 27.16
C LEU A 18 1.85 27.97 25.90
N GLU A 19 2.33 29.20 26.04
CA GLU A 19 2.86 29.97 24.93
C GLU A 19 4.24 30.50 25.24
N ARG A 20 5.08 30.52 24.21
CA ARG A 20 6.44 31.05 24.28
C ARG A 20 6.71 31.87 23.03
N GLU A 21 7.19 33.09 23.20
CA GLU A 21 7.65 33.93 22.10
C GLU A 21 9.14 34.21 22.29
N ASP A 22 9.96 33.72 21.35
CA ASP A 22 11.40 33.98 21.28
C ASP A 22 11.86 33.95 19.82
N THR A 23 11.98 35.11 19.18
CA THR A 23 12.19 35.29 17.72
C THR A 23 11.08 34.72 16.81
N TRP A 24 10.35 33.71 17.27
CA TRP A 24 9.15 33.09 16.72
C TRP A 24 8.27 32.59 17.86
N ALA A 25 7.01 32.25 17.60
CA ALA A 25 6.05 31.84 18.61
C ALA A 25 5.79 30.33 18.60
N GLU A 26 5.70 29.76 19.78
CA GLU A 26 5.26 28.39 20.05
C GLU A 26 4.00 28.40 20.88
N CYS A 27 3.10 27.47 20.58
CA CYS A 27 1.93 27.19 21.39
C CYS A 27 1.84 25.69 21.67
N LEU A 28 1.78 25.30 22.93
CA LEU A 28 1.60 23.93 23.39
C LEU A 28 0.22 23.79 24.04
N ILE A 29 -0.61 22.90 23.49
CA ILE A 29 -1.92 22.54 24.06
C ILE A 29 -1.75 21.19 24.78
N LEU A 30 -2.11 21.13 26.07
CA LEU A 30 -1.96 19.96 26.95
C LEU A 30 -3.31 19.58 27.56
N GLY A 31 -3.65 18.29 27.58
CA GLY A 31 -4.83 17.81 28.31
C GLY A 31 -5.02 16.30 28.19
N HIS A 32 -5.54 15.67 29.24
CA HIS A 32 -5.89 14.23 29.28
C HIS A 32 -4.79 13.25 28.81
N GLY A 33 -3.51 13.59 29.01
CA GLY A 33 -2.38 12.76 28.58
C GLY A 33 -1.95 12.98 27.12
N GLU A 34 -2.55 13.95 26.43
CA GLU A 34 -2.24 14.35 25.06
C GLU A 34 -1.56 15.72 25.02
N ALA A 35 -0.75 15.96 23.98
CA ALA A 35 0.02 17.18 23.80
C ALA A 35 0.20 17.52 22.31
N TRP A 36 -0.12 18.76 21.92
CA TRP A 36 0.09 19.26 20.56
C TRP A 36 0.86 20.56 20.56
N LEU A 37 2.02 20.57 19.90
CA LEU A 37 2.88 21.74 19.74
C LEU A 37 2.68 22.36 18.35
N GLY A 38 2.33 23.64 18.30
CA GLY A 38 2.28 24.46 17.11
C GLY A 38 3.33 25.56 17.12
N SER A 39 3.71 26.00 15.92
CA SER A 39 4.83 26.90 15.66
C SER A 39 4.42 27.96 14.63
N GLY A 40 4.72 29.23 14.86
CA GLY A 40 4.33 30.31 13.95
C GLY A 40 5.16 31.58 14.14
N LYS A 41 5.00 32.55 13.24
CA LYS A 41 5.64 33.89 13.38
C LYS A 41 4.99 34.75 14.48
N THR A 42 3.76 34.41 14.87
CA THR A 42 2.97 35.07 15.90
C THR A 42 2.33 34.02 16.80
N SER A 43 2.03 34.34 18.06
CA SER A 43 1.29 33.46 18.97
C SER A 43 -0.01 32.91 18.34
N GLU A 44 -0.71 33.73 17.55
CA GLU A 44 -1.92 33.32 16.84
C GLU A 44 -1.64 32.23 15.79
N ALA A 45 -0.62 32.41 14.95
CA ALA A 45 -0.21 31.41 13.96
C ALA A 45 0.30 30.12 14.62
N ALA A 46 1.00 30.24 15.75
CA ALA A 46 1.46 29.08 16.52
C ALA A 46 0.28 28.30 17.12
N PHE A 47 -0.73 29.00 17.65
CA PHE A 47 -1.95 28.37 18.15
C PHE A 47 -2.73 27.69 17.02
N GLU A 48 -2.98 28.34 15.88
CA GLU A 48 -3.65 27.71 14.75
C GLU A 48 -2.93 26.44 14.26
N ALA A 49 -1.60 26.46 14.24
CA ALA A 49 -0.80 25.27 13.91
C ALA A 49 -0.93 24.14 14.94
N ALA A 50 -1.09 24.47 16.23
CA ALA A 50 -1.33 23.47 17.28
C ALA A 50 -2.74 22.86 17.14
N VAL A 51 -3.74 23.70 16.87
CA VAL A 51 -5.14 23.28 16.66
C VAL A 51 -5.28 22.39 15.43
N ALA A 52 -4.59 22.71 14.34
CA ALA A 52 -4.59 21.87 13.13
C ALA A 52 -4.04 20.46 13.38
N LYS A 53 -3.14 20.30 14.37
CA LYS A 53 -2.63 18.98 14.80
C LYS A 53 -3.59 18.27 15.76
N CYS A 54 -4.30 19.01 16.60
CA CYS A 54 -5.36 18.49 17.47
C CYS A 54 -6.57 18.00 16.64
N LEU A 55 -6.88 18.68 15.53
CA LEU A 55 -8.00 18.40 14.63
C LEU A 55 -7.50 18.27 13.18
N PRO A 56 -6.89 17.12 12.79
CA PRO A 56 -6.22 16.98 11.50
C PRO A 56 -7.15 16.99 10.29
N SER A 57 -8.45 16.74 10.49
CA SER A 57 -9.45 16.75 9.42
C SER A 57 -10.00 18.16 9.15
N HIS A 58 -10.00 18.56 7.88
CA HIS A 58 -10.66 19.80 7.43
C HIS A 58 -12.15 19.86 7.82
N LEU A 59 -12.83 18.71 7.81
CA LEU A 59 -14.23 18.62 8.23
C LEU A 59 -14.38 18.94 9.73
N SER A 60 -13.54 18.35 10.58
CA SER A 60 -13.56 18.61 12.03
C SER A 60 -13.27 20.08 12.35
N GLN A 61 -12.30 20.69 11.64
CA GLN A 61 -12.03 22.13 11.78
C GLN A 61 -13.21 22.98 11.31
N HIS A 62 -13.91 22.58 10.25
CA HIS A 62 -15.08 23.31 9.75
C HIS A 62 -16.28 23.20 10.70
N LEU A 63 -16.61 22.00 11.18
CA LEU A 63 -17.69 21.77 12.14
C LEU A 63 -17.48 22.53 13.44
N LEU A 64 -16.23 22.57 13.93
CA LEU A 64 -15.87 23.37 15.10
C LEU A 64 -16.10 24.87 14.87
N ARG A 65 -15.76 25.39 13.68
CA ARG A 65 -16.01 26.81 13.34
C ARG A 65 -17.50 27.13 13.31
N LEU A 66 -18.32 26.21 12.80
CA LEU A 66 -19.78 26.36 12.81
C LEU A 66 -20.31 26.38 14.25
N ALA A 67 -19.86 25.45 15.10
CA ALA A 67 -20.26 25.40 16.51
C ALA A 67 -19.90 26.68 17.29
N LEU A 68 -18.71 27.24 17.06
CA LEU A 68 -18.27 28.50 17.68
C LEU A 68 -18.99 29.74 17.13
N ALA A 69 -19.56 29.65 15.93
CA ALA A 69 -20.34 30.71 15.31
C ALA A 69 -21.80 30.67 15.77
N ASP A 70 -22.38 29.48 15.96
CA ASP A 70 -23.78 29.30 16.38
C ASP A 70 -24.03 29.74 17.84
N GLU A 71 -23.02 29.66 18.73
CA GLU A 71 -23.09 30.26 20.08
C GLU A 71 -23.31 31.79 20.07
N ILE A 72 -23.07 32.47 18.94
CA ILE A 72 -23.34 33.92 18.77
C ILE A 72 -24.82 34.18 18.51
N ALA A 73 -25.53 33.20 17.92
CA ALA A 73 -26.92 33.36 17.51
C ALA A 73 -27.92 33.02 18.63
N ALA A 74 -27.46 32.42 19.73
CA ALA A 74 -28.31 32.14 20.89
C ALA A 74 -28.46 33.40 21.76
N PRO A 75 -29.67 33.97 21.93
CA PRO A 75 -29.89 35.10 22.84
C PRO A 75 -29.59 34.68 24.28
N ALA A 76 -28.94 35.57 25.03
CA ALA A 76 -28.42 35.36 26.40
C ALA A 76 -29.48 34.97 27.47
N ASP A 77 -30.77 34.96 27.12
CA ASP A 77 -31.89 34.62 28.00
C ASP A 77 -32.44 33.20 27.78
N ALA A 78 -31.77 32.34 27.01
CA ALA A 78 -32.17 30.94 26.91
C ALA A 78 -31.92 30.22 28.26
N PRO A 79 -32.97 29.72 28.95
CA PRO A 79 -32.80 29.02 30.22
C PRO A 79 -31.92 27.78 30.01
N SER A 80 -30.94 27.61 30.89
CA SER A 80 -30.03 26.46 30.93
C SER A 80 -30.83 25.15 30.85
N LEU A 81 -30.70 24.44 29.73
CA LEU A 81 -31.33 23.14 29.55
C LEU A 81 -30.80 22.16 30.60
N PRO A 82 -31.67 21.38 31.27
CA PRO A 82 -31.22 20.34 32.18
C PRO A 82 -30.47 19.26 31.40
N ARG A 83 -29.39 18.74 32.00
CA ARG A 83 -28.62 17.59 31.50
C ARG A 83 -29.58 16.46 31.08
N PRO A 84 -29.40 15.83 29.91
CA PRO A 84 -30.32 14.82 29.43
C PRO A 84 -30.23 13.59 30.34
N GLN A 85 -31.33 13.33 31.05
CA GLN A 85 -31.64 11.99 31.53
C GLN A 85 -32.18 11.21 30.35
N THR A 86 -31.54 10.09 30.03
CA THR A 86 -31.94 9.17 28.97
C THR A 86 -33.29 8.56 29.34
N GLN A 87 -34.37 9.07 28.75
CA GLN A 87 -35.66 8.36 28.69
C GLN A 87 -36.00 8.10 27.23
N SER A 88 -36.07 6.81 26.90
CA SER A 88 -36.52 6.29 25.62
C SER A 88 -37.93 6.81 25.32
N THR A 89 -38.08 7.57 24.24
CA THR A 89 -39.38 7.88 23.67
C THR A 89 -39.51 7.14 22.35
N GLU A 90 -40.47 6.22 22.33
CA GLU A 90 -40.92 5.42 21.21
C GLU A 90 -41.51 6.36 20.13
N LEU A 91 -40.90 6.39 18.94
CA LEU A 91 -41.34 7.21 17.81
C LEU A 91 -42.09 6.34 16.80
N ALA A 92 -43.37 6.66 16.60
CA ALA A 92 -44.22 6.10 15.55
C ALA A 92 -43.72 6.51 14.14
N PRO A 93 -43.98 5.68 13.10
CA PRO A 93 -43.39 5.85 11.78
C PRO A 93 -44.02 7.03 11.02
N ARG A 94 -43.16 7.90 10.46
CA ARG A 94 -43.54 8.96 9.52
C ARG A 94 -43.40 8.46 8.09
N GLU A 95 -44.45 8.63 7.30
CA GLU A 95 -44.49 8.38 5.85
C GLU A 95 -43.53 9.31 5.10
N ILE A 96 -42.76 8.72 4.17
CA ILE A 96 -41.82 9.40 3.28
C ILE A 96 -42.56 9.70 1.96
N PRO A 97 -42.63 10.95 1.48
CA PRO A 97 -43.22 11.25 0.18
C PRO A 97 -42.29 10.83 -0.97
N SER A 98 -42.89 10.22 -1.99
CA SER A 98 -42.26 9.69 -3.20
C SER A 98 -41.62 10.80 -4.06
N ALA A 99 -40.40 10.54 -4.56
CA ALA A 99 -39.67 11.43 -5.46
C ALA A 99 -40.18 11.32 -6.91
N PRO A 100 -40.21 12.43 -7.68
CA PRO A 100 -40.62 12.42 -9.08
C PRO A 100 -39.57 11.79 -10.02
N PRO A 101 -40.00 11.26 -11.19
CA PRO A 101 -39.12 10.55 -12.11
C PRO A 101 -38.20 11.51 -12.88
N VAL A 102 -36.93 11.13 -12.98
CA VAL A 102 -35.90 11.82 -13.78
C VAL A 102 -35.89 11.22 -15.19
N GLU A 103 -36.09 12.06 -16.20
CA GLU A 103 -35.97 11.66 -17.61
C GLU A 103 -34.49 11.51 -18.04
N PRO A 104 -34.16 10.56 -18.93
CA PRO A 104 -32.79 10.34 -19.37
C PRO A 104 -32.35 11.35 -20.44
N VAL A 105 -31.21 12.00 -20.18
CA VAL A 105 -30.52 12.89 -21.13
C VAL A 105 -29.81 12.05 -22.21
N ALA A 106 -30.19 12.26 -23.46
CA ALA A 106 -29.56 11.66 -24.63
C ALA A 106 -28.21 12.31 -24.94
N TRP A 107 -27.13 11.52 -24.90
CA TRP A 107 -25.81 11.95 -25.37
C TRP A 107 -25.68 11.68 -26.87
N LEU A 108 -25.59 12.77 -27.65
CA LEU A 108 -25.24 12.74 -29.07
C LEU A 108 -23.74 12.44 -29.22
N VAL A 109 -23.43 11.28 -29.82
CA VAL A 109 -22.09 10.92 -30.27
C VAL A 109 -21.89 11.50 -31.67
N THR A 110 -21.01 12.48 -31.80
CA THR A 110 -20.48 12.97 -33.08
C THR A 110 -19.28 12.13 -33.49
N THR A 111 -19.42 11.32 -34.53
CA THR A 111 -18.31 10.62 -35.19
C THR A 111 -17.64 11.55 -36.20
N ALA A 112 -16.38 11.88 -35.96
CA ALA A 112 -15.50 12.47 -36.96
C ALA A 112 -14.36 11.47 -37.26
N ASP A 113 -14.33 10.96 -38.49
CA ASP A 113 -13.29 10.08 -39.03
C ASP A 113 -11.94 10.80 -39.09
N PRO A 114 -10.83 10.17 -38.64
CA PRO A 114 -9.49 10.60 -39.01
C PRO A 114 -9.05 9.95 -40.35
N PRO A 115 -8.42 10.71 -41.26
CA PRO A 115 -7.89 10.15 -42.51
C PRO A 115 -6.62 9.34 -42.27
N ALA A 116 -6.50 8.23 -43.00
CA ALA A 116 -5.38 7.30 -43.00
C ALA A 116 -4.09 7.93 -43.56
N PRO A 117 -2.90 7.60 -43.01
CA PRO A 117 -1.64 7.90 -43.68
C PRO A 117 -1.20 6.73 -44.55
N GLU A 118 -1.01 7.02 -45.84
CA GLU A 118 -0.39 6.15 -46.84
C GLU A 118 1.07 5.85 -46.50
N ALA A 119 1.43 4.57 -46.61
CA ALA A 119 2.79 4.09 -46.55
C ALA A 119 3.53 4.36 -47.86
N GLN A 120 4.70 4.98 -47.78
CA GLN A 120 5.72 4.93 -48.85
C GLN A 120 6.97 4.25 -48.32
N LEU A 121 7.11 2.99 -48.72
CA LEU A 121 8.33 2.19 -48.68
C LEU A 121 9.29 2.72 -49.75
N LEU A 122 10.44 3.26 -49.33
CA LEU A 122 11.58 3.52 -50.19
C LEU A 122 12.76 2.68 -49.69
N VAL A 123 13.04 1.62 -50.44
CA VAL A 123 14.24 0.80 -50.36
C VAL A 123 15.35 1.49 -51.15
N ALA A 124 16.51 1.70 -50.52
CA ALA A 124 17.78 1.89 -51.23
C ALA A 124 18.95 1.34 -50.38
N PRO A 125 20.06 0.92 -51.02
CA PRO A 125 20.89 -0.18 -50.53
C PRO A 125 22.20 0.25 -49.86
N PHE A 126 22.86 -0.76 -49.28
CA PHE A 126 24.17 -0.80 -48.63
C PHE A 126 25.27 0.10 -49.23
N GLY A 127 26.06 0.71 -48.34
CA GLY A 127 27.35 1.33 -48.64
C GLY A 127 28.31 1.18 -47.45
N ASP A 128 29.53 0.75 -47.76
CA ASP A 128 30.61 0.34 -46.86
C ASP A 128 31.22 1.42 -45.96
N ALA A 129 31.83 0.90 -44.89
CA ALA A 129 32.88 1.41 -43.99
C ALA A 129 33.60 2.73 -44.34
N VAL A 130 33.61 3.66 -43.38
CA VAL A 130 34.71 4.63 -43.16
C VAL A 130 34.91 4.86 -41.66
N ALA A 131 36.17 4.75 -41.21
CA ALA A 131 36.62 4.97 -39.84
C ALA A 131 36.52 6.45 -39.41
N PRO A 132 36.28 6.76 -38.11
CA PRO A 132 36.27 8.14 -37.65
C PRO A 132 37.68 8.66 -37.37
N ALA A 133 37.99 9.81 -37.96
CA ALA A 133 39.15 10.64 -37.64
C ALA A 133 39.01 11.30 -36.25
N PRO A 134 40.12 11.59 -35.54
CA PRO A 134 40.07 12.22 -34.22
C PRO A 134 39.71 13.71 -34.29
N GLY A 135 38.73 14.12 -33.47
CA GLY A 135 38.32 15.51 -33.31
C GLY A 135 39.33 16.35 -32.50
N PRO A 136 39.30 17.69 -32.65
CA PRO A 136 40.31 18.60 -32.13
C PRO A 136 40.17 18.87 -30.62
N THR A 137 41.33 18.98 -29.97
CA THR A 137 41.54 19.37 -28.58
C THR A 137 41.09 20.82 -28.36
N VAL A 138 40.11 21.05 -27.50
CA VAL A 138 39.75 22.40 -27.01
C VAL A 138 40.54 22.67 -25.74
N GLY A 139 41.49 23.60 -25.83
CA GLY A 139 42.26 24.11 -24.70
C GLY A 139 41.43 25.07 -23.85
N LEU A 140 41.36 24.79 -22.55
CA LEU A 140 40.85 25.70 -21.53
C LEU A 140 41.94 26.73 -21.21
N SER A 141 41.69 28.00 -21.55
CA SER A 141 42.51 29.14 -21.15
C SER A 141 41.97 29.69 -19.82
N LEU A 142 42.76 29.53 -18.77
CA LEU A 142 42.51 30.05 -17.42
C LEU A 142 42.94 31.53 -17.40
N VAL A 143 41.98 32.45 -17.22
CA VAL A 143 42.28 33.87 -16.96
C VAL A 143 42.25 34.08 -15.45
N VAL A 144 43.44 34.32 -14.90
CA VAL A 144 43.68 34.81 -13.54
C VAL A 144 43.32 36.29 -13.52
N ALA A 145 42.43 36.70 -12.62
CA ALA A 145 42.15 38.11 -12.34
C ALA A 145 42.72 38.47 -10.97
N GLU A 146 43.56 39.50 -10.99
CA GLU A 146 44.39 40.04 -9.93
C GLU A 146 43.60 40.73 -8.80
N GLU A 147 44.31 40.82 -7.68
CA GLU A 147 44.03 41.53 -6.44
C GLU A 147 43.61 43.00 -6.66
N HIS A 148 42.68 43.48 -5.83
CA HIS A 148 42.51 44.91 -5.58
C HIS A 148 42.35 45.20 -4.08
N GLU A 149 43.25 46.08 -3.63
CA GLU A 149 43.43 46.61 -2.29
C GLU A 149 42.20 47.32 -1.71
N ALA A 150 42.19 47.33 -0.38
CA ALA A 150 41.29 48.07 0.50
C ALA A 150 41.35 49.60 0.30
N PRO A 151 40.38 50.32 0.89
CA PRO A 151 40.80 51.38 1.79
C PRO A 151 40.06 51.40 3.14
N ALA A 152 40.76 51.92 4.13
CA ALA A 152 40.32 52.19 5.50
C ALA A 152 39.62 53.55 5.64
N ALA A 153 38.64 53.64 6.55
CA ALA A 153 38.25 54.83 7.33
C ALA A 153 37.22 54.38 8.41
N SER A 154 37.52 54.42 9.70
CA SER A 154 37.50 55.57 10.64
C SER A 154 36.12 55.89 11.24
N SER A 155 35.93 55.45 12.51
CA SER A 155 35.40 56.17 13.69
C SER A 155 34.26 57.20 13.55
N LEU A 156 33.12 57.00 14.26
CA LEU A 156 32.61 57.93 15.30
C LEU A 156 31.33 57.42 16.04
N ALA A 157 31.14 57.94 17.26
CA ALA A 157 29.96 57.95 18.17
C ALA A 157 29.77 56.70 19.06
N ALA A 158 30.07 56.66 20.36
CA ALA A 158 29.92 57.58 21.50
C ALA A 158 28.46 57.79 21.99
N GLU A 159 28.25 57.33 23.23
CA GLU A 159 27.35 57.83 24.28
C GLU A 159 25.83 57.74 24.13
N LEU A 160 25.22 56.80 24.86
CA LEU A 160 23.97 57.03 25.61
C LEU A 160 24.00 56.19 26.90
N ARG A 161 24.23 56.85 28.04
CA ARG A 161 24.02 56.32 29.39
C ARG A 161 22.64 56.73 29.88
N HIS A 162 21.84 55.78 30.37
CA HIS A 162 20.78 56.06 31.33
C HIS A 162 20.69 54.97 32.42
N PRO A 163 20.19 55.31 33.62
CA PRO A 163 20.64 54.72 34.88
C PRO A 163 19.63 53.78 35.54
N ASN A 164 20.14 53.00 36.50
CA ASN A 164 19.47 52.39 37.65
C ASN A 164 18.15 51.64 37.44
N HIS A 165 18.25 50.31 37.49
CA HIS A 165 17.24 49.48 38.15
C HIS A 165 17.93 48.44 39.04
N ASP A 166 18.06 48.78 40.31
CA ASP A 166 18.32 47.85 41.39
C ASP A 166 17.04 47.05 41.73
N LEU A 167 17.26 45.85 42.28
CA LEU A 167 16.32 44.93 42.94
C LEU A 167 15.57 43.91 42.05
N LEU A 168 16.31 42.91 41.56
CA LEU A 168 15.80 41.55 41.39
C LEU A 168 16.70 40.55 42.15
N PRO A 169 16.13 39.52 42.80
CA PRO A 169 16.88 38.55 43.59
C PRO A 169 17.82 37.71 42.70
N PRO A 170 18.96 37.22 43.24
CA PRO A 170 19.97 36.51 42.47
C PRO A 170 19.37 35.25 41.83
N THR A 171 19.34 35.23 40.51
CA THR A 171 19.06 34.04 39.72
C THR A 171 20.17 33.02 39.99
N PRO A 172 19.87 31.73 40.24
CA PRO A 172 20.89 30.74 40.52
C PRO A 172 21.90 30.70 39.37
N GLU A 173 23.18 30.87 39.72
CA GLU A 173 24.34 30.91 38.83
C GLU A 173 24.20 29.87 37.71
N ARG A 174 23.85 30.37 36.51
CA ARG A 174 23.92 29.62 35.28
C ARG A 174 25.41 29.39 35.06
N ARG A 175 25.91 28.24 35.52
CA ARG A 175 27.27 27.80 35.22
C ARG A 175 27.37 27.71 33.71
N ASP A 176 27.98 28.72 33.12
CA ASP A 176 28.50 28.69 31.75
C ASP A 176 29.51 27.55 31.68
N ARG A 177 29.00 26.34 31.45
CA ARG A 177 29.81 25.23 30.95
C ARG A 177 30.23 25.66 29.56
N VAL A 178 31.36 26.36 29.49
CA VAL A 178 32.17 26.44 28.29
C VAL A 178 32.51 24.99 27.94
N ILE A 179 31.68 24.37 27.11
CA ILE A 179 31.97 23.08 26.50
C ILE A 179 33.17 23.39 25.61
N ALA A 180 34.37 23.08 26.11
CA ALA A 180 35.57 23.11 25.31
C ALA A 180 35.36 22.14 24.15
N LEU A 181 34.95 22.68 23.00
CA LEU A 181 34.84 21.93 21.76
C LEU A 181 36.23 21.35 21.50
N PRO A 182 36.38 20.02 21.42
CA PRO A 182 37.66 19.45 21.04
C PRO A 182 38.05 20.07 19.71
N ALA A 183 39.24 20.68 19.65
CA ALA A 183 39.78 21.25 18.43
C ALA A 183 39.99 20.10 17.43
N SER A 184 38.94 19.80 16.65
CA SER A 184 39.04 18.94 15.49
C SER A 184 40.10 19.53 14.58
N ARG A 185 41.15 18.75 14.30
CA ARG A 185 42.22 19.12 13.36
C ARG A 185 41.78 18.99 11.90
N GLU A 186 40.54 18.56 11.66
CA GLU A 186 40.04 18.32 10.33
C GLU A 186 39.59 19.62 9.68
N SER A 187 40.05 19.87 8.46
CA SER A 187 39.70 21.10 7.73
C SER A 187 38.32 20.96 7.11
N VAL A 188 37.62 22.09 6.92
CA VAL A 188 36.32 22.14 6.22
C VAL A 188 36.45 21.56 4.79
N ALA A 189 37.59 21.81 4.13
CA ALA A 189 37.89 21.30 2.81
C ALA A 189 37.92 19.76 2.77
N ASP A 190 38.43 19.11 3.82
CA ASP A 190 38.44 17.64 3.93
C ASP A 190 37.02 17.08 4.04
N GLY A 191 36.17 17.74 4.85
CA GLY A 191 34.76 17.37 5.00
C GLY A 191 33.98 17.50 3.68
N LEU A 192 34.16 18.62 2.96
CA LEU A 192 33.53 18.82 1.65
C LEU A 192 34.04 17.84 0.58
N LEU A 193 35.33 17.48 0.62
CA LEU A 193 35.90 16.45 -0.25
C LEU A 193 35.26 15.08 0.04
N GLU A 194 35.03 14.75 1.31
CA GLU A 194 34.36 13.50 1.69
C GLU A 194 32.89 13.46 1.23
N LEU A 195 32.13 14.55 1.41
CA LEU A 195 30.76 14.65 0.88
C LEU A 195 30.72 14.55 -0.65
N SER A 196 31.70 15.14 -1.33
CA SER A 196 31.83 15.04 -2.79
C SER A 196 32.12 13.60 -3.24
N ARG A 197 32.93 12.85 -2.50
CA ARG A 197 33.16 11.41 -2.74
C ARG A 197 31.89 10.59 -2.55
N ILE A 198 31.10 10.88 -1.52
CA ILE A 198 29.81 10.21 -1.30
C ILE A 198 28.86 10.50 -2.47
N SER A 199 28.79 11.75 -2.92
CA SER A 199 28.02 12.14 -4.11
C SER A 199 28.44 11.36 -5.36
N ALA A 200 29.75 11.28 -5.62
CA ALA A 200 30.30 10.52 -6.74
C ALA A 200 30.03 9.01 -6.65
N ASP A 201 30.06 8.43 -5.44
CA ASP A 201 29.72 7.02 -5.22
C ASP A 201 28.24 6.73 -5.50
N ILE A 202 27.34 7.63 -5.08
CA ILE A 202 25.91 7.57 -5.42
C ILE A 202 25.73 7.55 -6.93
N GLU A 203 26.30 8.51 -7.65
CA GLU A 203 26.18 8.62 -9.11
C GLU A 203 26.75 7.39 -9.84
N THR A 204 27.89 6.88 -9.37
CA THR A 204 28.55 5.72 -9.99
C THR A 204 27.76 4.43 -9.77
N ARG A 205 27.18 4.26 -8.58
CA ARG A 205 26.53 2.99 -8.18
C ARG A 205 25.02 2.99 -8.33
N ARG A 206 24.36 4.14 -8.56
CA ARG A 206 22.89 4.26 -8.56
C ARG A 206 22.20 3.25 -9.47
N ARG A 207 22.73 3.03 -10.68
CA ARG A 207 22.15 2.07 -11.64
C ARG A 207 22.19 0.63 -11.13
N GLY A 208 23.28 0.23 -10.49
CA GLY A 208 23.39 -1.10 -9.88
C GLY A 208 22.53 -1.25 -8.62
N VAL A 209 22.38 -0.17 -7.83
CA VAL A 209 21.50 -0.16 -6.66
C VAL A 209 20.03 -0.21 -7.07
N ALA A 210 19.65 0.45 -8.16
CA ALA A 210 18.29 0.43 -8.69
C ALA A 210 17.80 -1.01 -8.94
N LEU A 211 18.65 -1.93 -9.40
CA LEU A 211 18.32 -3.34 -9.63
C LEU A 211 18.24 -4.20 -8.35
N MET A 212 18.79 -3.73 -7.22
CA MET A 212 18.85 -4.52 -5.98
C MET A 212 17.47 -4.75 -5.37
N SER A 213 17.34 -5.79 -4.54
CA SER A 213 16.15 -6.01 -3.73
C SER A 213 15.91 -4.86 -2.74
N PRO A 214 14.66 -4.59 -2.32
CA PRO A 214 14.35 -3.46 -1.44
C PRO A 214 15.16 -3.45 -0.13
N ARG A 215 15.43 -4.63 0.43
CA ARG A 215 16.26 -4.78 1.64
C ARG A 215 17.68 -4.24 1.41
N ARG A 216 18.30 -4.57 0.28
CA ARG A 216 19.65 -4.14 -0.08
C ARG A 216 19.70 -2.65 -0.47
N GLN A 217 18.74 -2.19 -1.27
CA GLN A 217 18.58 -0.76 -1.61
C GLN A 217 18.57 0.11 -0.34
N ARG A 218 17.73 -0.25 0.63
CA ARG A 218 17.61 0.45 1.91
C ARG A 218 18.93 0.48 2.69
N LEU A 219 19.70 -0.61 2.71
CA LEU A 219 20.97 -0.68 3.42
C LEU A 219 22.05 0.19 2.76
N VAL A 220 22.12 0.21 1.42
CA VAL A 220 23.05 1.10 0.69
C VAL A 220 22.69 2.57 0.91
N ILE A 221 21.41 2.93 0.82
CA ILE A 221 20.97 4.31 1.05
C ILE A 221 21.24 4.74 2.50
N LEU A 222 21.02 3.85 3.47
CA LEU A 222 21.34 4.11 4.88
C LEU A 222 22.85 4.31 5.11
N GLU A 223 23.70 3.52 4.44
CA GLU A 223 25.16 3.67 4.49
C GLU A 223 25.59 5.06 3.99
N TRP A 224 25.12 5.49 2.83
CA TRP A 224 25.42 6.82 2.27
C TRP A 224 24.92 7.95 3.18
N LEU A 225 23.69 7.84 3.66
CA LEU A 225 23.07 8.84 4.55
C LEU A 225 23.82 8.96 5.87
N ALA A 226 24.17 7.84 6.50
CA ALA A 226 24.91 7.82 7.74
C ALA A 226 26.34 8.34 7.56
N SER A 227 26.98 8.06 6.42
CA SER A 227 28.30 8.59 6.10
C SER A 227 28.27 10.12 5.98
N ALA A 228 27.29 10.68 5.26
CA ALA A 228 27.13 12.13 5.14
C ALA A 228 26.88 12.79 6.51
N ARG A 229 26.01 12.20 7.35
CA ARG A 229 25.76 12.70 8.71
C ARG A 229 26.97 12.56 9.64
N SER A 230 27.83 11.57 9.41
CA SER A 230 29.09 11.43 10.14
C SER A 230 30.07 12.57 9.86
N VAL A 231 30.04 13.16 8.66
CA VAL A 231 30.83 14.38 8.36
C VAL A 231 30.26 15.56 9.16
N GLN A 232 28.93 15.74 9.14
CA GLN A 232 28.26 16.80 9.91
C GLN A 232 28.50 16.68 11.42
N GLU A 233 28.46 15.47 11.97
CA GLU A 233 28.69 15.21 13.40
C GLU A 233 30.10 15.60 13.85
N ARG A 234 31.11 15.45 12.98
CA ARG A 234 32.51 15.83 13.25
C ARG A 234 32.79 17.33 13.10
N MET A 235 31.93 18.04 12.36
CA MET A 235 32.08 19.45 12.03
C MET A 235 30.82 20.25 12.41
N PRO A 236 30.42 20.27 13.70
CA PRO A 236 29.23 20.98 14.12
C PRO A 236 29.35 22.48 13.85
N PHE A 237 28.24 23.13 13.46
CA PHE A 237 28.14 24.57 13.20
C PHE A 237 28.91 25.10 11.99
N ASN A 238 29.46 24.21 11.14
CA ASN A 238 30.03 24.64 9.88
C ASN A 238 28.93 24.80 8.83
N LEU A 239 28.68 26.04 8.39
CA LEU A 239 27.60 26.37 7.45
C LEU A 239 27.72 25.63 6.11
N GLU A 240 28.93 25.49 5.56
CA GLU A 240 29.15 24.81 4.27
C GLU A 240 28.77 23.32 4.34
N ILE A 241 29.14 22.64 5.44
CA ILE A 241 28.74 21.25 5.69
C ILE A 241 27.24 21.15 5.99
N GLU A 242 26.70 22.08 6.78
CA GLU A 242 25.27 22.14 7.11
C GLU A 242 24.37 22.38 5.89
N GLU A 243 24.88 23.02 4.83
CA GLU A 243 24.18 23.18 3.56
C GLU A 243 24.37 21.98 2.62
N ALA A 244 25.58 21.42 2.56
CA ALA A 244 25.91 20.31 1.66
C ALA A 244 25.20 18.99 2.04
N VAL A 245 25.07 18.69 3.34
CA VAL A 245 24.44 17.44 3.81
C VAL A 245 22.95 17.37 3.44
N PRO A 246 22.11 18.41 3.69
CA PRO A 246 20.72 18.43 3.24
C PRO A 246 20.54 18.22 1.74
N ALA A 247 21.45 18.73 0.90
CA ALA A 247 21.39 18.52 -0.55
C ALA A 247 21.54 17.02 -0.89
N LEU A 248 22.53 16.33 -0.30
CA LEU A 248 22.69 14.88 -0.43
C LEU A 248 21.49 14.10 0.13
N VAL A 249 20.99 14.51 1.31
CA VAL A 249 19.81 13.89 1.94
C VAL A 249 18.59 14.00 1.03
N LYS A 250 18.41 15.14 0.35
CA LYS A 250 17.32 15.35 -0.61
C LYS A 250 17.41 14.37 -1.79
N THR A 251 18.60 14.20 -2.36
CA THR A 251 18.84 13.22 -3.43
C THR A 251 18.55 11.80 -2.97
N LEU A 252 19.09 11.39 -1.82
CA LEU A 252 18.87 10.05 -1.26
C LEU A 252 17.40 9.78 -0.92
N ARG A 253 16.69 10.79 -0.40
CA ARG A 253 15.26 10.71 -0.12
C ARG A 253 14.46 10.50 -1.41
N TRP A 254 14.79 11.25 -2.46
CA TRP A 254 14.13 11.07 -3.76
C TRP A 254 14.35 9.66 -4.32
N LEU A 255 15.58 9.13 -4.29
CA LEU A 255 15.88 7.75 -4.71
C LEU A 255 15.09 6.73 -3.89
N SER A 256 15.04 6.91 -2.57
CA SER A 256 14.27 6.06 -1.67
C SER A 256 12.79 6.07 -2.05
N GLU A 257 12.17 7.25 -2.12
CA GLU A 257 10.74 7.40 -2.43
C GLU A 257 10.36 6.84 -3.80
N ALA A 258 11.24 6.96 -4.79
CA ALA A 258 11.02 6.42 -6.13
C ALA A 258 11.11 4.88 -6.16
N TRP A 259 12.17 4.30 -5.60
CA TRP A 259 12.45 2.86 -5.76
C TRP A 259 11.73 1.97 -4.76
N TRP A 260 11.42 2.51 -3.59
CA TRP A 260 10.82 1.74 -2.50
C TRP A 260 10.00 2.66 -1.56
N PRO A 261 8.70 2.42 -1.38
CA PRO A 261 7.81 3.33 -0.64
C PRO A 261 8.01 3.37 0.88
N GLY A 262 9.02 2.71 1.43
CA GLY A 262 9.24 2.70 2.88
C GLY A 262 10.09 3.87 3.36
N MET A 263 10.02 4.11 4.68
CA MET A 263 10.71 5.21 5.34
C MET A 263 11.95 4.71 6.08
N ILE A 264 13.13 5.27 5.77
CA ILE A 264 14.32 5.12 6.61
C ILE A 264 14.21 6.14 7.75
N ALA A 265 14.30 5.69 9.00
CA ALA A 265 14.18 6.59 10.16
C ALA A 265 15.23 7.71 10.14
N ALA A 266 16.43 7.39 9.65
CA ALA A 266 17.54 8.33 9.51
C ALA A 266 17.26 9.52 8.58
N PHE A 267 16.19 9.52 7.78
CA PHE A 267 15.82 10.70 6.97
C PHE A 267 15.22 11.85 7.79
N GLN A 268 14.76 11.61 9.02
CA GLN A 268 14.20 12.69 9.86
C GLN A 268 15.32 13.65 10.28
N LEU A 269 15.06 14.96 10.22
CA LEU A 269 16.06 15.97 10.60
C LEU A 269 16.55 15.78 12.04
N SER A 270 15.63 15.41 12.95
CA SER A 270 15.91 15.11 14.36
C SER A 270 16.41 13.69 14.64
N ALA A 271 16.54 12.84 13.61
CA ALA A 271 16.99 11.47 13.82
C ALA A 271 18.36 11.45 14.47
N ARG A 272 18.53 10.52 15.41
CA ARG A 272 19.78 10.17 16.08
C ARG A 272 20.28 8.82 15.53
N PRO A 273 21.58 8.50 15.69
CA PRO A 273 22.13 7.21 15.28
C PRO A 273 21.29 6.01 15.74
N ARG A 274 20.85 6.01 17.01
CA ARG A 274 20.03 4.94 17.59
C ARG A 274 18.72 4.67 16.86
N ASP A 275 18.15 5.64 16.16
CA ASP A 275 16.87 5.49 15.46
C ASP A 275 17.02 4.60 14.22
N ALA A 276 18.25 4.46 13.69
CA ALA A 276 18.59 3.52 12.62
C ALA A 276 18.62 2.05 13.07
N ALA A 277 18.54 1.76 14.36
CA ALA A 277 18.59 0.38 14.87
C ALA A 277 17.50 -0.53 14.29
N ARG A 278 16.30 0.03 14.06
CA ARG A 278 15.18 -0.67 13.41
C ARG A 278 15.50 -1.04 11.96
N ASP A 279 16.07 -0.11 11.19
CA ASP A 279 16.38 -0.33 9.78
C ASP A 279 17.50 -1.35 9.60
N LEU A 280 18.46 -1.36 10.53
CA LEU A 280 19.57 -2.32 10.63
C LEU A 280 19.17 -3.68 11.23
N ARG A 281 17.93 -3.84 11.74
CA ARG A 281 17.46 -5.03 12.46
C ARG A 281 18.38 -5.45 13.61
N LEU A 282 18.87 -4.48 14.38
CA LEU A 282 19.76 -4.74 15.53
C LEU A 282 18.95 -5.21 16.74
N ALA A 283 19.57 -6.05 17.57
CA ALA A 283 18.99 -6.45 18.85
C ALA A 283 18.80 -5.23 19.79
N PRO A 284 17.82 -5.27 20.71
CA PRO A 284 17.68 -4.25 21.76
C PRO A 284 19.01 -4.05 22.52
N GLY A 285 19.38 -2.79 22.76
CA GLY A 285 20.64 -2.44 23.43
C GLY A 285 21.88 -2.39 22.52
N ALA A 286 21.80 -2.93 21.30
CA ALA A 286 22.88 -2.82 20.32
C ALA A 286 22.74 -1.57 19.42
N ALA A 287 22.01 -0.54 19.84
CA ALA A 287 21.82 0.67 19.02
C ALA A 287 23.15 1.43 18.83
N PRO A 288 23.47 1.92 17.62
CA PRO A 288 24.69 2.69 17.39
C PRO A 288 24.62 4.03 18.12
N THR A 289 25.78 4.53 18.56
CA THR A 289 25.88 5.79 19.31
C THR A 289 26.31 6.97 18.44
N THR A 290 26.92 6.71 17.29
CA THR A 290 27.42 7.72 16.33
C THR A 290 26.97 7.42 14.90
N TRP A 291 27.00 8.43 14.02
CA TRP A 291 26.67 8.23 12.61
C TRP A 291 27.74 7.42 11.87
N ALA A 292 29.01 7.58 12.24
CA ALA A 292 30.11 6.74 11.75
C ALA A 292 29.85 5.25 12.03
N GLU A 293 29.43 4.93 13.26
CA GLU A 293 29.09 3.57 13.64
C GLU A 293 27.88 3.04 12.86
N THR A 294 26.85 3.89 12.66
CA THR A 294 25.67 3.55 11.85
C THR A 294 26.07 3.18 10.42
N ALA A 295 26.94 3.98 9.77
CA ALA A 295 27.41 3.73 8.41
C ALA A 295 28.15 2.38 8.31
N ARG A 296 29.10 2.13 9.24
CA ARG A 296 29.84 0.86 9.29
C ARG A 296 28.90 -0.34 9.49
N ARG A 297 27.92 -0.23 10.39
CA ARG A 297 26.94 -1.30 10.64
C ARG A 297 26.01 -1.52 9.45
N ALA A 298 25.66 -0.48 8.70
CA ALA A 298 24.89 -0.59 7.45
C ALA A 298 25.68 -1.36 6.37
N ALA A 299 26.95 -1.02 6.17
CA ALA A 299 27.84 -1.73 5.25
C ALA A 299 28.02 -3.22 5.65
N GLU A 300 28.20 -3.50 6.94
CA GLU A 300 28.29 -4.88 7.45
C GLU A 300 26.97 -5.65 7.31
N ALA A 301 25.83 -5.01 7.56
CA ALA A 301 24.52 -5.61 7.34
C ALA A 301 24.27 -5.89 5.85
N LEU A 302 24.73 -5.02 4.95
CA LEU A 302 24.66 -5.26 3.50
C LEU A 302 25.52 -6.45 3.07
N ARG A 303 26.75 -6.56 3.60
CA ARG A 303 27.63 -7.71 3.34
C ARG A 303 27.00 -9.02 3.81
N ARG A 304 26.51 -9.07 5.05
CA ARG A 304 25.79 -10.25 5.58
C ARG A 304 24.55 -10.60 4.76
N CYS A 305 23.76 -9.59 4.35
CA CYS A 305 22.60 -9.80 3.48
C CYS A 305 23.02 -10.46 2.15
N ARG A 306 24.13 -10.04 1.54
CA ARG A 306 24.66 -10.65 0.31
C ARG A 306 25.10 -12.09 0.51
N GLU A 307 25.76 -12.39 1.62
CA GLU A 307 26.18 -13.74 1.99
C GLU A 307 24.98 -14.66 2.24
N GLU A 308 23.97 -14.19 2.99
CA GLU A 308 22.70 -14.90 3.24
C GLU A 308 21.96 -15.20 1.93
N ASP A 309 21.79 -14.19 1.08
CA ASP A 309 21.11 -14.30 -0.21
C ASP A 309 21.86 -15.26 -1.15
N ALA A 310 23.19 -15.16 -1.23
CA ALA A 310 23.98 -16.09 -2.03
C ALA A 310 23.84 -17.54 -1.55
N ALA A 311 23.80 -17.75 -0.22
CA ALA A 311 23.61 -19.07 0.37
C ALA A 311 22.20 -19.66 0.09
N THR A 312 21.18 -18.83 -0.11
CA THR A 312 19.81 -19.26 -0.47
C THR A 312 19.57 -19.34 -1.99
N GLY A 313 20.60 -19.06 -2.79
CA GLY A 313 20.55 -19.10 -4.25
C GLY A 313 19.82 -17.91 -4.86
N PHE A 314 19.89 -16.75 -4.20
CA PHE A 314 19.47 -15.47 -4.78
C PHE A 314 20.64 -14.92 -5.60
N ASP A 315 20.34 -14.11 -6.61
CA ASP A 315 21.36 -13.54 -7.48
C ASP A 315 22.15 -12.38 -6.85
N GLU A 316 23.04 -11.79 -7.64
CA GLU A 316 23.90 -10.66 -7.24
C GLU A 316 23.11 -9.40 -6.85
N HIS A 317 21.84 -9.31 -7.22
CA HIS A 317 20.94 -8.22 -6.86
C HIS A 317 20.01 -8.58 -5.69
N GLY A 318 20.00 -9.83 -5.23
CA GLY A 318 19.22 -10.30 -4.09
C GLY A 318 17.81 -10.73 -4.45
N TRP A 319 17.64 -11.32 -5.64
CA TRP A 319 16.37 -11.84 -6.14
C TRP A 319 16.46 -13.35 -6.40
N ALA A 320 15.39 -14.08 -6.10
CA ALA A 320 15.36 -15.54 -6.16
C ALA A 320 15.02 -16.12 -7.54
N ASP A 321 14.57 -15.30 -8.49
CA ASP A 321 13.97 -15.71 -9.77
C ASP A 321 14.90 -15.57 -10.99
N ALA A 322 16.22 -15.46 -10.78
CA ALA A 322 17.18 -15.24 -11.85
C ALA A 322 17.12 -16.30 -12.97
N ALA A 323 16.89 -17.56 -12.61
CA ALA A 323 16.77 -18.66 -13.57
C ALA A 323 15.49 -18.59 -14.43
N GLN A 324 14.47 -17.85 -13.98
CA GLN A 324 13.17 -17.74 -14.64
C GLN A 324 13.07 -16.51 -15.56
N LEU A 325 14.10 -15.64 -15.59
CA LEU A 325 14.16 -14.47 -16.47
C LEU A 325 14.45 -14.83 -17.94
N ALA A 326 14.93 -16.04 -18.22
CA ALA A 326 15.25 -16.48 -19.58
C ALA A 326 14.07 -17.23 -20.25
N PRO A 327 13.76 -16.97 -21.53
CA PRO A 327 14.24 -15.84 -22.33
C PRO A 327 13.70 -14.49 -21.83
N PRO A 328 14.43 -13.37 -22.09
CA PRO A 328 13.93 -12.03 -21.81
C PRO A 328 12.70 -11.70 -22.68
N PRO A 329 11.96 -10.63 -22.36
CA PRO A 329 10.92 -10.11 -23.26
C PRO A 329 11.49 -9.85 -24.67
N PRO A 330 10.71 -10.06 -25.75
CA PRO A 330 11.18 -9.82 -27.12
C PRO A 330 11.65 -8.38 -27.37
N ASP A 331 11.01 -7.41 -26.71
CA ASP A 331 11.38 -5.99 -26.72
C ASP A 331 11.21 -5.41 -25.30
N PRO A 332 12.24 -5.55 -24.43
CA PRO A 332 12.16 -5.13 -23.03
C PRO A 332 11.93 -3.61 -22.88
N GLU A 333 12.53 -2.81 -23.75
CA GLU A 333 12.42 -1.34 -23.71
C GLU A 333 11.01 -0.86 -24.04
N ARG A 334 10.38 -1.49 -25.04
CA ARG A 334 9.00 -1.20 -25.36
C ARG A 334 8.07 -1.62 -24.23
N LEU A 335 8.21 -2.84 -23.70
CA LEU A 335 7.37 -3.31 -22.60
C LEU A 335 7.52 -2.40 -21.38
N LEU A 336 8.75 -2.01 -20.99
CA LEU A 336 8.97 -1.07 -19.89
C LEU A 336 8.25 0.27 -20.13
N ARG A 337 8.40 0.89 -21.31
CA ARG A 337 7.73 2.16 -21.63
C ARG A 337 6.21 2.04 -21.63
N GLU A 338 5.66 0.96 -22.17
CA GLU A 338 4.21 0.72 -22.19
C GLU A 338 3.65 0.52 -20.77
N THR A 339 4.34 -0.28 -19.93
CA THR A 339 3.93 -0.49 -18.54
C THR A 339 4.07 0.79 -17.72
N ILE A 340 5.14 1.58 -17.89
CA ILE A 340 5.28 2.90 -17.25
C ILE A 340 4.12 3.81 -17.67
N ALA A 341 3.84 3.95 -18.96
CA ALA A 341 2.77 4.81 -19.45
C ALA A 341 1.39 4.36 -18.93
N ALA A 342 1.17 3.05 -18.79
CA ALA A 342 -0.07 2.52 -18.22
C ALA A 342 -0.20 2.82 -16.73
N VAL A 343 0.88 2.65 -15.97
CA VAL A 343 0.94 2.97 -14.54
C VAL A 343 0.78 4.46 -14.30
N GLU A 344 1.44 5.31 -15.08
CA GLU A 344 1.35 6.78 -14.94
C GLU A 344 -0.02 7.33 -15.31
N ARG A 345 -0.79 6.63 -16.16
CA ARG A 345 -2.17 7.00 -16.48
C ARG A 345 -3.09 6.95 -15.26
N ILE A 346 -2.86 6.00 -14.35
CA ILE A 346 -3.65 5.83 -13.11
C ILE A 346 -2.98 6.58 -11.95
N GLY A 347 -1.68 6.35 -11.77
CA GLY A 347 -0.88 6.81 -10.63
C GLY A 347 -0.20 8.17 -10.82
N GLY A 348 -0.30 8.81 -11.98
CA GLY A 348 0.51 9.99 -12.29
C GLY A 348 2.00 9.65 -12.34
N SER A 349 2.85 10.67 -12.47
CA SER A 349 4.28 10.47 -12.74
C SER A 349 4.98 9.61 -11.70
N LEU A 350 5.79 8.64 -12.15
CA LEU A 350 6.56 7.73 -11.28
C LEU A 350 7.52 8.46 -10.34
N GLY A 351 8.06 9.61 -10.77
CA GLY A 351 9.00 10.43 -10.00
C GLY A 351 8.36 11.26 -8.88
N LYS A 352 7.03 11.22 -8.72
CA LYS A 352 6.30 11.90 -7.65
C LYS A 352 5.60 10.89 -6.77
N ARG A 353 5.51 11.19 -5.47
CA ARG A 353 4.70 10.37 -4.56
C ARG A 353 3.21 10.46 -4.98
N PRO A 354 2.50 9.33 -5.12
CA PRO A 354 1.07 9.35 -5.39
C PRO A 354 0.29 10.09 -4.30
N GLU A 355 -0.73 10.83 -4.70
CA GLU A 355 -1.54 11.65 -3.80
C GLU A 355 -2.53 10.77 -3.00
N SER A 356 -2.89 11.21 -1.80
CA SER A 356 -3.90 10.52 -1.00
C SER A 356 -5.26 10.62 -1.71
N GLY A 357 -5.90 9.48 -1.98
CA GLY A 357 -7.17 9.43 -2.70
C GLY A 357 -7.03 9.23 -4.22
N GLN A 358 -5.81 9.13 -4.73
CA GLN A 358 -5.59 8.78 -6.14
C GLN A 358 -6.14 7.39 -6.46
N GLU A 359 -6.68 7.25 -7.68
CA GLU A 359 -7.17 5.99 -8.21
C GLU A 359 -6.09 4.91 -8.15
N ARG A 360 -6.53 3.66 -7.94
CA ARG A 360 -5.65 2.50 -7.84
C ARG A 360 -6.04 1.51 -8.92
N PRO A 361 -5.07 0.80 -9.50
CA PRO A 361 -5.39 -0.29 -10.43
C PRO A 361 -6.20 -1.36 -9.70
N ASP A 362 -7.08 -2.05 -10.45
CA ASP A 362 -7.67 -3.28 -9.95
C ASP A 362 -6.58 -4.35 -9.71
N LYS A 363 -6.96 -5.40 -8.97
CA LYS A 363 -6.03 -6.47 -8.59
C LYS A 363 -5.42 -7.22 -9.78
N ALA A 364 -6.15 -7.36 -10.88
CA ALA A 364 -5.70 -8.09 -12.05
C ALA A 364 -4.64 -7.28 -12.83
N LEU A 365 -4.86 -5.99 -13.00
CA LEU A 365 -3.89 -5.06 -13.58
C LEU A 365 -2.64 -4.95 -12.71
N LEU A 366 -2.80 -4.81 -11.39
CA LEU A 366 -1.67 -4.74 -10.46
C LEU A 366 -0.81 -6.00 -10.51
N LEU A 367 -1.44 -7.18 -10.58
CA LEU A 367 -0.74 -8.45 -10.76
C LEU A 367 -0.01 -8.50 -12.10
N ALA A 368 -0.67 -8.17 -13.21
CA ALA A 368 -0.07 -8.17 -14.54
C ALA A 368 1.19 -7.28 -14.61
N TRP A 369 1.10 -6.04 -14.12
CA TRP A 369 2.25 -5.13 -14.08
C TRP A 369 3.35 -5.61 -13.14
N SER A 370 2.99 -6.27 -12.05
CA SER A 370 3.97 -6.89 -11.15
C SER A 370 4.73 -8.03 -11.82
N GLN A 371 4.06 -8.80 -12.69
CA GLN A 371 4.71 -9.84 -13.49
C GLN A 371 5.62 -9.21 -14.56
N ASP A 372 5.12 -8.19 -15.29
CA ASP A 372 5.90 -7.45 -16.29
C ASP A 372 7.20 -6.90 -15.69
N VAL A 373 7.11 -6.18 -14.56
CA VAL A 373 8.29 -5.57 -13.94
C VAL A 373 9.28 -6.65 -13.47
N ARG A 374 8.82 -7.82 -13.03
CA ARG A 374 9.72 -8.90 -12.62
C ARG A 374 10.42 -9.52 -13.82
N TRP A 375 9.73 -9.73 -14.95
CA TRP A 375 10.33 -10.26 -16.18
C TRP A 375 11.33 -9.28 -16.82
N LEU A 376 11.07 -7.97 -16.73
CA LEU A 376 11.95 -6.92 -17.26
C LEU A 376 13.30 -6.80 -16.54
N ARG A 377 13.43 -7.40 -15.35
CA ARG A 377 14.64 -7.30 -14.53
C ARG A 377 15.86 -7.84 -15.28
N ASN A 378 16.94 -7.05 -15.32
CA ASN A 378 18.18 -7.30 -16.08
C ASN A 378 18.03 -7.33 -17.62
N ALA A 379 16.84 -7.11 -18.17
CA ALA A 379 16.63 -7.06 -19.63
C ALA A 379 16.60 -5.63 -20.19
N VAL A 380 16.38 -4.63 -19.32
CA VAL A 380 16.25 -3.21 -19.71
C VAL A 380 17.55 -2.44 -19.51
N ALA A 381 17.79 -1.45 -20.38
CA ALA A 381 18.88 -0.49 -20.33
C ALA A 381 18.63 0.63 -19.30
N ASP A 382 17.36 0.90 -18.94
CA ASP A 382 16.97 1.88 -17.91
C ASP A 382 16.62 1.19 -16.58
N PRO A 383 17.60 0.90 -15.71
CA PRO A 383 17.34 0.29 -14.40
C PRO A 383 16.64 1.24 -13.42
N GLU A 384 16.76 2.57 -13.62
CA GLU A 384 16.15 3.55 -12.72
C GLU A 384 14.64 3.67 -12.99
N GLY A 385 14.24 3.70 -14.26
CA GLY A 385 12.84 3.59 -14.67
C GLY A 385 12.20 2.28 -14.19
N TRP A 386 12.93 1.17 -14.30
CA TRP A 386 12.51 -0.12 -13.74
C TRP A 386 12.28 -0.05 -12.22
N ALA A 387 13.24 0.52 -11.48
CA ALA A 387 13.16 0.61 -10.03
C ALA A 387 12.01 1.52 -9.58
N ALA A 388 11.80 2.66 -10.27
CA ALA A 388 10.69 3.56 -10.01
C ALA A 388 9.32 2.89 -10.26
N LEU A 389 9.22 2.12 -11.35
CA LEU A 389 8.03 1.31 -11.63
C LEU A 389 7.79 0.28 -10.52
N ALA A 390 8.79 -0.49 -10.14
CA ALA A 390 8.69 -1.47 -9.06
C ALA A 390 8.32 -0.82 -7.71
N GLY A 391 8.89 0.35 -7.40
CA GLY A 391 8.58 1.14 -6.22
C GLY A 391 7.11 1.58 -6.19
N ARG A 392 6.57 2.02 -7.33
CA ARG A 392 5.15 2.38 -7.47
C ARG A 392 4.22 1.19 -7.23
N LEU A 393 4.52 0.03 -7.81
CA LEU A 393 3.68 -1.16 -7.63
C LEU A 393 3.69 -1.65 -6.17
N ARG A 394 4.85 -1.60 -5.49
CA ARG A 394 4.95 -1.88 -4.05
C ARG A 394 4.16 -0.87 -3.21
N PHE A 395 4.15 0.41 -3.62
CA PHE A 395 3.35 1.43 -2.94
C PHE A 395 1.88 1.03 -2.96
N TRP A 396 1.33 0.72 -4.14
CA TRP A 396 -0.06 0.30 -4.23
C TRP A 396 -0.34 -0.98 -3.44
N CYS A 397 0.55 -1.97 -3.48
CA CYS A 397 0.43 -3.18 -2.68
C CYS A 397 0.32 -2.89 -1.16
N GLN A 398 1.06 -1.91 -0.66
CA GLN A 398 1.02 -1.53 0.77
C GLN A 398 -0.30 -0.85 1.17
N TYR A 399 -0.94 -0.13 0.25
CA TYR A 399 -2.12 0.68 0.55
C TYR A 399 -3.43 0.06 0.06
N SER A 400 -3.40 -0.96 -0.80
CA SER A 400 -4.57 -1.72 -1.24
C SER A 400 -5.08 -2.65 -0.13
N LEU A 401 -6.41 -2.74 0.03
CA LEU A 401 -7.05 -3.64 1.00
C LEU A 401 -6.91 -5.11 0.58
N ASP A 402 -6.99 -5.37 -0.72
CA ASP A 402 -6.75 -6.67 -1.35
C ASP A 402 -5.77 -6.51 -2.52
N PRO A 403 -4.46 -6.54 -2.27
CA PRO A 403 -3.47 -6.50 -3.34
C PRO A 403 -3.34 -7.83 -4.10
N GLY A 404 -4.07 -8.88 -3.69
CA GLY A 404 -3.98 -10.22 -4.30
C GLY A 404 -2.56 -10.78 -4.33
N ASP A 405 -2.25 -11.54 -5.38
CA ASP A 405 -0.95 -12.20 -5.57
C ASP A 405 0.19 -11.23 -5.94
N ALA A 406 -0.11 -9.95 -6.18
CA ALA A 406 0.90 -8.97 -6.56
C ALA A 406 1.96 -8.74 -5.47
N VAL A 407 1.56 -8.83 -4.19
CA VAL A 407 2.48 -8.74 -3.04
C VAL A 407 3.51 -9.86 -3.10
N GLU A 408 3.05 -11.08 -3.37
CA GLU A 408 3.90 -12.26 -3.47
C GLU A 408 4.85 -12.11 -4.65
N VAL A 409 4.34 -11.74 -5.83
CA VAL A 409 5.15 -11.56 -7.04
C VAL A 409 6.27 -10.53 -6.86
N LEU A 410 6.01 -9.43 -6.15
CA LEU A 410 7.00 -8.38 -5.88
C LEU A 410 7.97 -8.72 -4.74
N ASP A 411 7.77 -9.83 -4.02
CA ASP A 411 8.69 -10.30 -2.99
C ASP A 411 10.00 -10.80 -3.63
N PRO A 412 11.18 -10.38 -3.12
CA PRO A 412 12.46 -10.87 -3.59
C PRO A 412 12.64 -12.39 -3.55
N ALA A 413 11.97 -13.07 -2.63
CA ALA A 413 12.02 -14.52 -2.46
C ALA A 413 11.10 -15.29 -3.43
N TYR A 414 10.18 -14.59 -4.11
CA TYR A 414 9.24 -15.25 -5.03
C TYR A 414 9.97 -15.86 -6.22
N ARG A 415 9.59 -17.11 -6.53
CA ARG A 415 10.03 -17.86 -7.70
C ARG A 415 8.80 -18.31 -8.47
N PRO A 416 8.58 -17.84 -9.71
CA PRO A 416 7.47 -18.36 -10.48
C PRO A 416 7.69 -19.85 -10.78
N PRO A 417 6.62 -20.67 -10.84
CA PRO A 417 6.73 -22.11 -11.08
C PRO A 417 7.18 -22.46 -12.51
N ARG A 418 7.18 -21.47 -13.40
CA ARG A 418 7.59 -21.53 -14.82
C ARG A 418 8.51 -20.34 -15.09
N SER A 419 9.18 -20.30 -16.24
CA SER A 419 9.82 -19.07 -16.71
C SER A 419 8.78 -17.95 -16.87
N TRP A 420 9.22 -16.70 -16.71
CA TRP A 420 8.36 -15.53 -16.88
C TRP A 420 7.75 -15.47 -18.29
N SER A 421 8.52 -15.81 -19.32
CA SER A 421 8.01 -15.95 -20.69
C SER A 421 6.78 -16.87 -20.79
N THR A 422 6.79 -18.04 -20.14
CA THR A 422 5.63 -18.95 -20.12
C THR A 422 4.46 -18.38 -19.31
N VAL A 423 4.74 -17.63 -18.24
CA VAL A 423 3.68 -16.93 -17.48
C VAL A 423 2.99 -15.90 -18.38
N HIS A 424 3.75 -15.09 -19.11
CA HIS A 424 3.22 -14.08 -20.03
C HIS A 424 2.55 -14.67 -21.28
N GLU A 425 3.10 -15.73 -21.87
CA GLU A 425 2.44 -16.42 -22.99
C GLU A 425 1.04 -16.92 -22.60
N ARG A 426 0.89 -17.40 -21.37
CA ARG A 426 -0.41 -17.84 -20.83
C ARG A 426 -1.33 -16.69 -20.51
N ALA A 427 -0.82 -15.62 -19.91
CA ALA A 427 -1.61 -14.42 -19.66
C ALA A 427 -2.11 -13.81 -20.98
N GLY A 428 -1.23 -13.72 -21.98
CA GLY A 428 -1.57 -13.26 -23.33
C GLY A 428 -2.47 -14.23 -24.10
N ALA A 429 -2.35 -15.53 -23.89
CA ALA A 429 -3.32 -16.50 -24.42
C ALA A 429 -4.70 -16.33 -23.76
N ALA A 430 -4.77 -16.20 -22.44
CA ALA A 430 -6.01 -15.99 -21.71
C ALA A 430 -6.69 -14.66 -22.08
N SER A 431 -5.91 -13.59 -22.24
CA SER A 431 -6.42 -12.29 -22.69
C SER A 431 -6.94 -12.36 -24.14
N ARG A 432 -6.21 -12.99 -25.06
CA ARG A 432 -6.68 -13.23 -26.44
C ARG A 432 -7.93 -14.11 -26.46
N ASP A 433 -8.01 -15.12 -25.62
CA ASP A 433 -9.18 -15.99 -25.49
C ASP A 433 -10.38 -15.20 -24.93
N ALA A 434 -10.18 -14.31 -23.97
CA ALA A 434 -11.21 -13.43 -23.42
C ALA A 434 -11.72 -12.40 -24.45
N GLU A 435 -10.83 -11.77 -25.22
CA GLU A 435 -11.20 -10.88 -26.33
C GLU A 435 -11.92 -11.63 -27.44
N ALA A 436 -11.43 -12.83 -27.80
CA ALA A 436 -12.09 -13.70 -28.76
C ALA A 436 -13.48 -14.11 -28.28
N LEU A 437 -13.63 -14.42 -26.98
CA LEU A 437 -14.91 -14.71 -26.36
C LEU A 437 -15.84 -13.50 -26.42
N ALA A 438 -15.38 -12.32 -26.02
CA ALA A 438 -16.17 -11.10 -26.08
C ALA A 438 -16.59 -10.74 -27.53
N ARG A 439 -15.75 -11.02 -28.52
CA ARG A 439 -16.11 -10.90 -29.94
C ARG A 439 -17.19 -11.92 -30.31
N VAL A 440 -16.99 -13.20 -30.00
CA VAL A 440 -17.97 -14.28 -30.26
C VAL A 440 -19.31 -13.98 -29.61
N LEU A 441 -19.33 -13.54 -28.35
CA LEU A 441 -20.58 -13.22 -27.64
C LEU A 441 -21.30 -11.99 -28.23
N ARG A 442 -20.57 -11.00 -28.76
CA ARG A 442 -21.17 -9.84 -29.44
C ARG A 442 -21.72 -10.16 -30.83
N THR A 443 -21.21 -11.20 -31.49
CA THR A 443 -21.61 -11.58 -32.85
C THR A 443 -22.58 -12.77 -32.88
N ILE A 444 -23.24 -13.08 -31.75
CA ILE A 444 -24.28 -14.12 -31.69
C ILE A 444 -25.36 -13.79 -32.73
N PRO A 445 -25.65 -14.68 -33.70
CA PRO A 445 -26.67 -14.43 -34.69
C PRO A 445 -28.06 -14.29 -34.04
N GLY A 446 -28.88 -13.37 -34.56
CA GLY A 446 -30.25 -13.21 -34.07
C GLY A 446 -31.12 -14.46 -34.33
N PRO A 447 -32.28 -14.57 -33.67
CA PRO A 447 -33.18 -15.73 -33.79
C PRO A 447 -33.64 -16.01 -35.22
N LEU A 448 -33.74 -14.96 -36.04
CA LEU A 448 -34.16 -15.03 -37.45
C LEU A 448 -32.98 -15.17 -38.43
N ALA A 449 -31.74 -15.17 -37.97
CA ALA A 449 -30.57 -15.32 -38.84
C ALA A 449 -30.61 -16.68 -39.58
N PRO A 450 -30.09 -16.81 -40.80
CA PRO A 450 -30.05 -18.09 -41.51
C PRO A 450 -29.10 -19.09 -40.83
N ASN A 451 -29.28 -20.40 -41.08
CA ASN A 451 -28.41 -21.45 -40.49
C ASN A 451 -26.93 -21.25 -40.84
N GLN A 452 -26.63 -20.71 -42.03
CA GLN A 452 -25.27 -20.43 -42.46
C GLN A 452 -24.53 -19.43 -41.55
N ALA A 453 -25.27 -18.49 -40.94
CA ALA A 453 -24.72 -17.52 -39.99
C ALA A 453 -24.40 -18.21 -38.64
N TRP A 454 -25.29 -19.09 -38.18
CA TRP A 454 -25.07 -19.91 -36.98
C TRP A 454 -23.89 -20.87 -37.12
N ILE A 455 -23.74 -21.50 -38.28
CA ILE A 455 -22.59 -22.37 -38.58
C ILE A 455 -21.29 -21.57 -38.53
N GLY A 456 -21.22 -20.42 -39.22
CA GLY A 456 -20.03 -19.58 -39.20
C GLY A 456 -19.68 -19.08 -37.79
N TRP A 457 -20.69 -18.69 -37.02
CA TRP A 457 -20.50 -18.29 -35.63
C TRP A 457 -20.01 -19.46 -34.75
N LEU A 458 -20.56 -20.67 -34.91
CA LEU A 458 -20.11 -21.86 -34.17
C LEU A 458 -18.66 -22.22 -34.51
N GLU A 459 -18.23 -22.11 -35.76
CA GLU A 459 -16.84 -22.35 -36.14
C GLU A 459 -15.86 -21.41 -35.41
N GLU A 460 -16.27 -20.17 -35.15
CA GLU A 460 -15.51 -19.21 -34.34
C GLU A 460 -15.60 -19.48 -32.83
N ALA A 461 -16.77 -19.91 -32.34
CA ALA A 461 -17.04 -20.13 -30.92
C ALA A 461 -16.47 -21.46 -30.38
N LEU A 462 -16.53 -22.53 -31.16
CA LEU A 462 -16.12 -23.88 -30.74
C LEU A 462 -14.67 -23.94 -30.24
N PRO A 463 -13.68 -23.26 -30.83
CA PRO A 463 -12.32 -23.18 -30.29
C PRO A 463 -12.24 -22.75 -28.82
N LEU A 464 -13.13 -21.85 -28.39
CA LEU A 464 -13.17 -21.26 -27.05
C LEU A 464 -13.94 -22.12 -26.04
N THR A 465 -14.70 -23.12 -26.50
CA THR A 465 -15.50 -23.98 -25.61
C THR A 465 -14.66 -24.81 -24.65
N SER A 466 -13.37 -25.04 -24.89
CA SER A 466 -12.52 -25.76 -23.92
C SER A 466 -12.36 -25.01 -22.59
N THR A 467 -12.49 -23.68 -22.62
CA THR A 467 -12.27 -22.78 -21.48
C THR A 467 -13.55 -22.05 -21.06
N HIS A 468 -14.44 -21.77 -22.03
CA HIS A 468 -15.60 -20.88 -21.83
C HIS A 468 -16.93 -21.54 -22.20
N GLN A 469 -17.03 -22.87 -22.15
CA GLN A 469 -18.24 -23.62 -22.52
C GLN A 469 -19.51 -23.07 -21.86
N ALA A 470 -19.48 -22.85 -20.54
CA ALA A 470 -20.65 -22.44 -19.77
C ALA A 470 -21.20 -21.07 -20.20
N ALA A 471 -20.30 -20.09 -20.39
CA ALA A 471 -20.69 -18.74 -20.84
C ALA A 471 -21.32 -18.75 -22.24
N ILE A 472 -20.74 -19.51 -23.17
CA ILE A 472 -21.25 -19.63 -24.55
C ILE A 472 -22.61 -20.35 -24.55
N VAL A 473 -22.76 -21.44 -23.76
CA VAL A 473 -24.04 -22.16 -23.61
C VAL A 473 -25.12 -21.24 -23.04
N ALA A 474 -24.81 -20.52 -21.96
CA ALA A 474 -25.77 -19.61 -21.32
C ALA A 474 -26.25 -18.52 -22.28
N ALA A 475 -25.31 -17.88 -23.00
CA ALA A 475 -25.63 -16.81 -23.94
C ALA A 475 -26.44 -17.27 -25.16
N THR A 476 -26.45 -18.57 -25.47
CA THR A 476 -27.16 -19.12 -26.64
C THR A 476 -28.26 -20.11 -26.28
N PHE A 477 -28.64 -20.19 -25.00
CA PHE A 477 -29.60 -21.17 -24.49
C PHE A 477 -31.00 -21.04 -25.09
N GLU A 478 -31.44 -19.82 -25.38
CA GLU A 478 -32.74 -19.58 -26.05
C GLU A 478 -32.79 -20.17 -27.46
N GLN A 479 -31.63 -20.35 -28.10
CA GLN A 479 -31.50 -20.88 -29.47
C GLN A 479 -31.05 -22.35 -29.47
N ARG A 480 -31.17 -23.06 -28.34
CA ARG A 480 -30.66 -24.43 -28.16
C ARG A 480 -31.15 -25.43 -29.21
N GLU A 481 -32.43 -25.39 -29.58
CA GLU A 481 -33.00 -26.35 -30.54
C GLU A 481 -32.35 -26.20 -31.92
N ARG A 482 -32.07 -24.95 -32.28
CA ARG A 482 -31.41 -24.62 -33.53
C ARG A 482 -29.96 -25.06 -33.54
N ILE A 483 -29.23 -24.83 -32.45
CA ILE A 483 -27.85 -25.27 -32.31
C ILE A 483 -27.78 -26.80 -32.36
N LEU A 484 -28.66 -27.50 -31.65
CA LEU A 484 -28.74 -28.97 -31.65
C LEU A 484 -29.11 -29.56 -33.02
N ALA A 485 -29.76 -28.79 -33.89
CA ALA A 485 -30.08 -29.20 -35.25
C ALA A 485 -28.88 -29.14 -36.20
N ILE A 486 -27.83 -28.38 -35.88
CA ILE A 486 -26.61 -28.27 -36.70
C ILE A 486 -25.78 -29.54 -36.49
N ARG A 487 -25.54 -30.29 -37.55
CA ARG A 487 -24.78 -31.54 -37.54
C ARG A 487 -23.29 -31.29 -37.79
N GLU A 488 -22.47 -32.29 -37.47
CA GLU A 488 -21.03 -32.25 -37.70
C GLU A 488 -20.65 -32.02 -39.18
N ASP A 489 -21.49 -32.50 -40.10
CA ASP A 489 -21.29 -32.37 -41.55
C ASP A 489 -21.74 -31.00 -42.11
N ASP A 490 -22.42 -30.19 -41.30
CA ASP A 490 -22.85 -28.84 -41.71
C ASP A 490 -21.74 -27.79 -41.55
N LEU A 491 -20.66 -28.12 -40.84
CA LEU A 491 -19.49 -27.24 -40.71
C LEU A 491 -18.75 -27.13 -42.05
N ARG A 492 -18.25 -25.94 -42.41
CA ARG A 492 -17.57 -25.67 -43.68
C ARG A 492 -16.25 -26.42 -43.78
N GLU A 493 -15.50 -26.47 -42.67
CA GLU A 493 -14.21 -27.16 -42.57
C GLU A 493 -14.19 -28.09 -41.34
N PRO A 494 -14.86 -29.26 -41.41
CA PRO A 494 -15.11 -30.11 -40.25
C PRO A 494 -13.86 -30.88 -39.84
N SER A 495 -12.94 -30.23 -39.13
CA SER A 495 -11.81 -30.91 -38.50
C SER A 495 -12.30 -31.88 -37.42
N LYS A 496 -11.58 -33.00 -37.22
CA LYS A 496 -11.90 -33.99 -36.18
C LYS A 496 -12.00 -33.36 -34.78
N GLN A 497 -11.27 -32.27 -34.53
CA GLN A 497 -11.31 -31.52 -33.28
C GLN A 497 -12.58 -30.69 -33.13
N LEU A 498 -13.02 -29.99 -34.18
CA LEU A 498 -14.26 -29.20 -34.16
C LEU A 498 -15.48 -30.10 -33.99
N ARG A 499 -15.54 -31.25 -34.67
CA ARG A 499 -16.62 -32.24 -34.51
C ARG A 499 -16.76 -32.71 -33.06
N ARG A 500 -15.63 -33.08 -32.43
CA ARG A 500 -15.60 -33.48 -31.00
C ARG A 500 -16.04 -32.36 -30.07
N ARG A 501 -15.67 -31.10 -30.36
CA ARG A 501 -16.07 -29.93 -29.58
C ARG A 501 -17.57 -29.67 -29.73
N LEU A 502 -18.11 -29.77 -30.95
CA LEU A 502 -19.54 -29.63 -31.22
C LEU A 502 -20.35 -30.69 -30.47
N ALA A 503 -19.93 -31.96 -30.50
CA ALA A 503 -20.59 -33.02 -29.73
C ALA A 503 -20.61 -32.74 -28.22
N LYS A 504 -19.47 -32.28 -27.64
CA LYS A 504 -19.41 -31.86 -26.23
C LYS A 504 -20.29 -30.65 -25.94
N PHE A 505 -20.34 -29.70 -26.86
CA PHE A 505 -21.15 -28.49 -26.75
C PHE A 505 -22.66 -28.84 -26.77
N HIS A 506 -23.09 -29.76 -27.65
CA HIS A 506 -24.45 -30.30 -27.63
C HIS A 506 -24.80 -31.00 -26.33
N GLN A 507 -23.88 -31.84 -25.81
CA GLN A 507 -24.08 -32.52 -24.52
C GLN A 507 -24.26 -31.52 -23.37
N ALA A 508 -23.61 -30.36 -23.44
CA ALA A 508 -23.76 -29.27 -22.48
C ALA A 508 -25.18 -28.71 -22.44
N PHE A 509 -25.81 -28.49 -23.61
CA PHE A 509 -27.20 -28.04 -23.69
C PHE A 509 -28.18 -29.07 -23.15
N VAL A 510 -27.97 -30.35 -23.47
CA VAL A 510 -28.80 -31.44 -22.94
C VAL A 510 -28.75 -31.44 -21.42
N ARG A 511 -27.54 -31.36 -20.84
CA ARG A 511 -27.34 -31.31 -19.40
C ARG A 511 -27.91 -30.05 -18.75
N ALA A 512 -27.81 -28.90 -19.42
CA ALA A 512 -28.36 -27.63 -18.91
C ALA A 512 -29.89 -27.56 -19.01
N ALA A 513 -30.51 -28.35 -19.90
CA ALA A 513 -31.97 -28.44 -20.04
C ALA A 513 -32.61 -29.44 -19.07
N GLU A 514 -31.83 -30.36 -18.50
CA GLU A 514 -32.30 -31.21 -17.41
C GLU A 514 -32.60 -30.33 -16.19
N PRO A 515 -33.84 -30.33 -15.66
CA PRO A 515 -34.18 -29.55 -14.48
C PRO A 515 -33.31 -30.02 -13.32
N SER A 516 -32.32 -29.21 -12.95
CA SER A 516 -31.44 -29.48 -11.82
C SER A 516 -32.29 -29.57 -10.56
N THR A 517 -32.50 -30.79 -10.06
CA THR A 517 -33.11 -31.06 -8.74
C THR A 517 -32.12 -30.81 -7.59
N VAL A 518 -30.91 -30.34 -7.91
CA VAL A 518 -29.92 -29.92 -6.92
C VAL A 518 -30.19 -28.44 -6.59
N PRO A 519 -30.45 -28.10 -5.32
CA PRO A 519 -30.65 -26.71 -4.90
C PRO A 519 -29.43 -25.88 -5.31
N PRO A 520 -29.63 -24.64 -5.80
CA PRO A 520 -28.54 -23.80 -6.26
C PRO A 520 -27.54 -23.57 -5.12
N PRO A 521 -26.22 -23.63 -5.39
CA PRO A 521 -25.23 -23.22 -4.41
C PRO A 521 -25.42 -21.73 -4.12
N GLU A 522 -25.67 -21.40 -2.86
CA GLU A 522 -25.80 -20.02 -2.39
C GLU A 522 -24.57 -19.21 -2.79
N GLU A 523 -24.81 -18.14 -3.54
CA GLU A 523 -23.78 -17.19 -3.96
C GLU A 523 -23.17 -16.55 -2.71
N GLU A 524 -21.87 -16.78 -2.46
CA GLU A 524 -21.14 -16.15 -1.37
C GLU A 524 -21.06 -14.64 -1.60
N GLU A 525 -21.96 -13.92 -0.94
CA GLU A 525 -22.01 -12.46 -0.88
C GLU A 525 -20.70 -11.92 -0.27
N THR A 526 -19.88 -11.29 -1.10
CA THR A 526 -18.63 -10.63 -0.70
C THR A 526 -18.92 -9.43 0.21
N LEU A 527 -18.90 -9.67 1.53
CA LEU A 527 -19.00 -8.64 2.56
C LEU A 527 -17.65 -7.93 2.78
N GLU A 528 -17.45 -6.79 2.14
CA GLU A 528 -16.36 -5.84 2.44
C GLU A 528 -16.82 -4.67 3.33
N ALA A 529 -16.26 -4.65 4.55
CA ALA A 529 -15.86 -3.51 5.39
C ALA A 529 -16.80 -2.29 5.57
N SER A 530 -17.68 -2.38 6.58
CA SER A 530 -17.98 -1.24 7.47
C SER A 530 -17.07 -1.31 8.69
N ALA A 531 -16.28 -0.25 8.92
CA ALA A 531 -15.48 -0.08 10.12
C ALA A 531 -15.94 1.19 10.83
N ALA A 532 -16.24 1.05 12.13
CA ALA A 532 -16.61 2.07 13.12
C ALA A 532 -18.10 2.37 13.33
N GLU A 533 -19.03 1.53 12.88
CA GLU A 533 -20.37 1.53 13.48
C GLU A 533 -20.40 0.70 14.77
N PRO A 534 -21.07 1.17 15.84
CA PRO A 534 -21.34 0.35 17.02
C PRO A 534 -22.12 -0.88 16.56
N HIS A 535 -21.47 -2.05 16.59
CA HIS A 535 -22.10 -3.29 16.14
C HIS A 535 -23.37 -3.52 16.96
N ALA A 536 -24.51 -3.65 16.28
CA ALA A 536 -25.73 -4.14 16.89
C ALA A 536 -25.43 -5.46 17.61
N LEU A 537 -26.03 -5.65 18.79
CA LEU A 537 -25.89 -6.90 19.54
C LEU A 537 -26.27 -8.09 18.64
N PRO A 538 -25.55 -9.23 18.71
CA PRO A 538 -25.90 -10.42 17.95
C PRO A 538 -27.35 -10.85 18.19
N ASP A 539 -27.94 -11.54 17.21
CA ASP A 539 -29.27 -12.15 17.35
C ASP A 539 -29.34 -13.02 18.62
N GLU A 540 -30.48 -13.00 19.34
CA GLU A 540 -30.68 -13.76 20.57
C GLU A 540 -30.50 -15.28 20.34
N ARG A 541 -30.73 -15.78 19.11
CA ARG A 541 -30.41 -17.18 18.73
C ARG A 541 -28.93 -17.49 18.86
N ILE A 542 -28.07 -16.59 18.41
CA ILE A 542 -26.61 -16.72 18.50
C ILE A 542 -26.18 -16.60 19.96
N LEU A 543 -26.77 -15.64 20.69
CA LEU A 543 -26.50 -15.47 22.12
C LEU A 543 -26.93 -16.68 22.94
N ALA A 544 -28.02 -17.37 22.60
CA ALA A 544 -28.43 -18.60 23.28
C ALA A 544 -27.38 -19.72 23.16
N CYS A 545 -26.59 -19.72 22.08
CA CYS A 545 -25.54 -20.72 21.84
C CYS A 545 -24.15 -20.30 22.36
N THR A 546 -23.95 -19.03 22.71
CA THR A 546 -22.64 -18.47 23.11
C THR A 546 -22.60 -17.96 24.55
N ARG A 547 -23.73 -17.50 25.09
CA ARG A 547 -23.84 -16.93 26.43
C ARG A 547 -23.51 -17.97 27.51
N GLY A 548 -22.50 -17.66 28.33
CA GLY A 548 -22.08 -18.55 29.41
C GLY A 548 -21.44 -19.86 28.94
N LYS A 549 -20.91 -19.88 27.71
CA LYS A 549 -20.21 -21.03 27.14
C LYS A 549 -18.70 -20.82 27.14
N ARG A 550 -17.95 -21.91 27.27
CA ARG A 550 -16.49 -21.90 27.14
C ARG A 550 -16.13 -22.13 25.68
N ALA A 551 -15.44 -21.17 25.09
CA ALA A 551 -15.05 -21.22 23.69
C ALA A 551 -13.53 -21.32 23.52
N LEU A 552 -13.09 -21.97 22.45
CA LEU A 552 -11.70 -21.99 22.02
C LEU A 552 -11.58 -21.28 20.67
N PHE A 553 -10.76 -20.24 20.59
CA PHE A 553 -10.38 -19.60 19.34
C PHE A 553 -9.01 -20.10 18.86
N VAL A 554 -8.94 -20.61 17.63
CA VAL A 554 -7.70 -21.09 17.00
C VAL A 554 -7.31 -20.16 15.86
N GLY A 555 -6.17 -19.47 16.00
CA GLY A 555 -5.68 -18.48 15.02
C GLY A 555 -4.15 -18.44 14.92
N ASN A 556 -3.59 -17.49 14.15
CA ASN A 556 -2.13 -17.41 13.91
C ASN A 556 -1.35 -16.83 15.12
N ARG A 557 -1.94 -15.85 15.82
CA ARG A 557 -1.32 -15.15 16.95
C ARG A 557 -2.37 -14.87 18.02
N ALA A 558 -1.94 -14.74 19.27
CA ALA A 558 -2.77 -14.20 20.33
C ALA A 558 -3.05 -12.70 20.07
N ASP A 559 -4.31 -12.29 20.13
CA ASP A 559 -4.75 -10.91 19.95
C ASP A 559 -5.74 -10.58 21.08
N GLU A 560 -5.23 -9.99 22.16
CA GLU A 560 -6.02 -9.77 23.39
C GLU A 560 -7.20 -8.83 23.15
N LEU A 561 -7.04 -7.83 22.30
CA LEU A 561 -8.13 -6.91 21.94
C LEU A 561 -9.25 -7.61 21.18
N LEU A 562 -8.89 -8.50 20.25
CA LEU A 562 -9.90 -9.29 19.55
C LEU A 562 -10.59 -10.28 20.50
N ARG A 563 -9.82 -10.90 21.41
CA ARG A 563 -10.36 -11.80 22.44
C ARG A 563 -11.38 -11.08 23.33
N GLU A 564 -11.02 -9.94 23.91
CA GLU A 564 -11.91 -9.10 24.73
C GLU A 564 -13.19 -8.75 23.98
N ARG A 565 -13.06 -8.31 22.72
CA ARG A 565 -14.21 -7.97 21.88
C ARG A 565 -15.12 -9.16 21.61
N LEU A 566 -14.58 -10.36 21.36
CA LEU A 566 -15.38 -11.56 21.12
C LEU A 566 -16.08 -12.01 22.40
N VAL A 567 -15.40 -11.97 23.55
CA VAL A 567 -15.99 -12.26 24.87
C VAL A 567 -17.15 -11.31 25.15
N GLU A 568 -16.95 -10.00 24.95
CA GLU A 568 -17.99 -8.99 25.18
C GLU A 568 -19.18 -9.16 24.22
N THR A 569 -18.90 -9.30 22.92
CA THR A 569 -19.93 -9.37 21.87
C THR A 569 -20.81 -10.61 22.00
N PHE A 570 -20.19 -11.78 22.25
CA PHE A 570 -20.89 -13.07 22.28
C PHE A 570 -21.17 -13.59 23.70
N ARG A 571 -20.75 -12.85 24.74
CA ARG A 571 -20.97 -13.17 26.16
C ARG A 571 -20.47 -14.57 26.55
N PHE A 572 -19.34 -14.98 26.01
CA PHE A 572 -18.67 -16.22 26.42
C PHE A 572 -18.35 -16.16 27.92
N GLU A 573 -18.44 -17.30 28.62
CA GLU A 573 -17.96 -17.41 30.01
C GLU A 573 -16.44 -17.27 30.04
N ASP A 574 -15.79 -17.97 29.12
CA ASP A 574 -14.36 -17.90 28.88
C ASP A 574 -14.07 -18.13 27.39
N LEU A 575 -13.02 -17.47 26.90
CA LEU A 575 -12.52 -17.63 25.55
C LEU A 575 -11.03 -17.93 25.62
N ASP A 576 -10.69 -19.21 25.49
CA ASP A 576 -9.30 -19.65 25.37
C ASP A 576 -8.76 -19.39 23.97
N TRP A 577 -7.45 -19.18 23.88
CA TRP A 577 -6.78 -18.89 22.62
C TRP A 577 -5.65 -19.86 22.35
N THR A 578 -5.63 -20.44 21.15
CA THR A 578 -4.56 -21.33 20.70
C THR A 578 -3.99 -20.88 19.36
N GLU A 579 -2.65 -20.82 19.27
CA GLU A 579 -1.94 -20.60 18.01
C GLU A 579 -1.94 -21.86 17.13
N SER A 580 -2.04 -21.69 15.82
CA SER A 580 -2.03 -22.74 14.79
C SER A 580 -0.66 -23.41 14.59
N SER A 581 -0.07 -23.90 15.67
CA SER A 581 1.12 -24.75 15.63
C SER A 581 0.74 -26.22 15.86
N PRO A 582 1.38 -27.19 15.19
CA PRO A 582 0.99 -28.61 15.26
C PRO A 582 0.87 -29.16 16.69
N ARG A 583 1.81 -28.79 17.57
CA ARG A 583 1.85 -29.23 18.97
C ARG A 583 0.72 -28.61 19.80
N ARG A 584 0.38 -27.33 19.59
CA ARG A 584 -0.72 -26.69 20.33
C ARG A 584 -2.08 -27.14 19.80
N VAL A 585 -2.20 -27.38 18.49
CA VAL A 585 -3.40 -27.98 17.89
C VAL A 585 -3.64 -29.39 18.45
N GLU A 586 -2.58 -30.18 18.67
CA GLU A 586 -2.68 -31.48 19.35
C GLU A 586 -3.22 -31.37 20.77
N ALA A 587 -2.67 -30.47 21.58
CA ALA A 587 -3.17 -30.20 22.92
C ALA A 587 -4.63 -29.71 22.90
N ALA A 588 -4.99 -28.86 21.94
CA ALA A 588 -6.37 -28.40 21.75
C ALA A 588 -7.31 -29.56 21.39
N VAL A 589 -6.90 -30.48 20.52
CA VAL A 589 -7.68 -31.68 20.17
C VAL A 589 -7.93 -32.56 21.39
N GLU A 590 -6.93 -32.76 22.26
CA GLU A 590 -7.09 -33.49 23.52
C GLU A 590 -8.06 -32.77 24.47
N ALA A 591 -7.94 -31.45 24.62
CA ALA A 591 -8.82 -30.64 25.47
C ALA A 591 -10.28 -30.60 24.95
N ILE A 592 -10.49 -30.58 23.63
CA ILE A 592 -11.82 -30.74 23.03
C ILE A 592 -12.38 -32.12 23.36
N GLY A 593 -11.58 -33.17 23.22
CA GLY A 593 -11.98 -34.54 23.55
C GLY A 593 -12.34 -34.77 25.02
N SER A 594 -11.74 -34.01 25.94
CA SER A 594 -12.08 -34.04 27.37
C SER A 594 -13.31 -33.21 27.76
N GLY A 595 -13.96 -32.54 26.81
CA GLY A 595 -15.14 -31.70 27.09
C GLY A 595 -14.80 -30.36 27.75
N SER A 596 -13.60 -29.82 27.51
CA SER A 596 -13.18 -28.52 28.06
C SER A 596 -13.87 -27.33 27.40
N TYR A 597 -14.44 -27.51 26.20
CA TYR A 597 -15.04 -26.45 25.40
C TYR A 597 -16.44 -26.83 24.94
N ASP A 598 -17.33 -25.84 24.85
CA ASP A 598 -18.67 -25.99 24.27
C ASP A 598 -18.68 -25.60 22.78
N LEU A 599 -17.74 -24.74 22.36
CA LEU A 599 -17.67 -24.19 21.01
C LEU A 599 -16.21 -23.92 20.59
N VAL A 600 -15.88 -24.17 19.32
CA VAL A 600 -14.55 -23.93 18.75
C VAL A 600 -14.67 -23.04 17.51
N LEU A 601 -13.96 -21.91 17.53
CA LEU A 601 -13.84 -20.96 16.43
C LEU A 601 -12.50 -21.16 15.71
N ALA A 602 -12.52 -21.66 14.48
CA ALA A 602 -11.34 -21.92 13.66
C ALA A 602 -11.15 -20.80 12.62
N ALA A 603 -10.09 -19.99 12.77
CA ALA A 603 -9.84 -18.86 11.87
C ALA A 603 -9.30 -19.34 10.50
N THR A 604 -10.18 -19.34 9.49
CA THR A 604 -9.83 -19.73 8.12
C THR A 604 -8.83 -18.74 7.52
N GLY A 605 -7.88 -19.27 6.72
CA GLY A 605 -6.75 -18.53 6.18
C GLY A 605 -5.47 -18.59 7.03
N PHE A 606 -5.55 -19.09 8.26
CA PHE A 606 -4.37 -19.28 9.13
C PHE A 606 -4.11 -20.72 9.56
N LEU A 607 -5.09 -21.61 9.39
CA LEU A 607 -4.98 -23.03 9.70
C LEU A 607 -4.59 -23.84 8.47
N ALA A 608 -3.62 -24.73 8.61
CA ALA A 608 -3.33 -25.69 7.57
C ALA A 608 -4.50 -26.66 7.42
N HIS A 609 -4.82 -27.09 6.18
CA HIS A 609 -5.93 -28.01 5.90
C HIS A 609 -5.93 -29.28 6.77
N LYS A 610 -4.74 -29.79 7.12
CA LYS A 610 -4.59 -30.97 7.99
C LYS A 610 -5.01 -30.69 9.44
N GLU A 611 -4.73 -29.51 9.95
CA GLU A 611 -5.06 -29.10 11.33
C GLU A 611 -6.56 -28.80 11.47
N ASP A 612 -7.12 -28.11 10.48
CA ASP A 612 -8.55 -27.83 10.33
C ASP A 612 -9.38 -29.13 10.41
N GLY A 613 -8.97 -30.16 9.64
CA GLY A 613 -9.61 -31.48 9.65
C GLY A 613 -9.53 -32.20 11.01
N ARG A 614 -8.40 -32.08 11.73
CA ARG A 614 -8.24 -32.70 13.07
C ARG A 614 -9.15 -32.04 14.10
N LEU A 615 -9.22 -30.72 14.12
CA LEU A 615 -10.09 -29.98 15.03
C LEU A 615 -11.57 -30.30 14.75
N SER A 616 -11.98 -30.27 13.48
CA SER A 616 -13.35 -30.63 13.09
C SER A 616 -13.73 -32.05 13.52
N GLN A 617 -12.84 -33.02 13.32
CA GLN A 617 -13.06 -34.41 13.73
C GLN A 617 -13.15 -34.55 15.26
N ALA A 618 -12.30 -33.86 16.01
CA ALA A 618 -12.32 -33.85 17.47
C ALA A 618 -13.63 -33.26 18.01
N CYS A 619 -14.06 -32.09 17.49
CA CYS A 619 -15.32 -31.48 17.87
C CYS A 619 -16.51 -32.39 17.57
N ARG A 620 -16.54 -33.04 16.40
CA ARG A 620 -17.60 -34.00 16.05
C ARG A 620 -17.64 -35.18 17.01
N GLY A 621 -16.49 -35.71 17.40
CA GLY A 621 -16.40 -36.82 18.36
C GLY A 621 -16.85 -36.44 19.77
N ALA A 622 -16.64 -35.19 20.18
CA ALA A 622 -17.00 -34.67 21.49
C ALA A 622 -18.39 -34.00 21.54
N GLY A 623 -19.10 -33.87 20.41
CA GLY A 623 -20.37 -33.15 20.32
C GLY A 623 -20.24 -31.62 20.47
N VAL A 624 -19.06 -31.06 20.25
CA VAL A 624 -18.74 -29.64 20.37
C VAL A 624 -19.05 -28.91 19.06
N ILE A 625 -19.58 -27.68 19.13
CA ILE A 625 -19.86 -26.87 17.93
C ILE A 625 -18.54 -26.41 17.31
N TYR A 626 -18.35 -26.66 16.01
CA TYR A 626 -17.14 -26.29 15.29
C TYR A 626 -17.49 -25.29 14.19
N VAL A 627 -16.96 -24.07 14.28
CA VAL A 627 -17.31 -22.98 13.38
C VAL A 627 -16.06 -22.45 12.68
N ARG A 628 -16.08 -22.43 11.35
CA ARG A 628 -15.02 -21.87 10.53
C ARG A 628 -15.28 -20.38 10.31
N VAL A 629 -14.39 -19.52 10.79
CA VAL A 629 -14.56 -18.05 10.81
C VAL A 629 -13.48 -17.34 10.00
N ASN A 630 -13.84 -16.33 9.20
CA ASN A 630 -12.86 -15.56 8.44
C ASN A 630 -12.13 -14.54 9.34
N LYS A 631 -10.86 -14.80 9.66
CA LYS A 631 -9.98 -13.92 10.45
C LYS A 631 -10.52 -13.48 11.84
N GLY A 632 -11.56 -14.14 12.35
CA GLY A 632 -12.12 -13.89 13.68
C GLY A 632 -12.83 -12.56 13.90
N ARG A 633 -13.16 -11.79 12.85
CA ARG A 633 -13.89 -10.51 13.01
C ARG A 633 -15.29 -10.77 13.59
N PRO A 634 -15.80 -9.98 14.56
CA PRO A 634 -17.08 -10.27 15.23
C PRO A 634 -18.24 -10.55 14.27
N LYS A 635 -18.46 -9.72 13.24
CA LYS A 635 -19.54 -9.97 12.27
C LYS A 635 -19.35 -11.26 11.46
N ALA A 636 -18.10 -11.61 11.13
CA ALA A 636 -17.81 -12.87 10.45
C ALA A 636 -18.02 -14.07 11.37
N VAL A 637 -17.75 -13.92 12.67
CA VAL A 637 -18.07 -14.95 13.68
C VAL A 637 -19.57 -15.12 13.82
N GLU A 638 -20.32 -14.02 13.90
CA GLU A 638 -21.79 -14.01 13.99
C GLU A 638 -22.43 -14.77 12.81
N LEU A 639 -22.09 -14.38 11.58
CA LEU A 639 -22.61 -15.03 10.36
C LEU A 639 -22.23 -16.51 10.28
N ALA A 640 -21.02 -16.86 10.69
CA ALA A 640 -20.56 -18.25 10.65
C ALA A 640 -21.27 -19.13 11.70
N ILE A 641 -21.55 -18.59 12.89
CA ILE A 641 -22.35 -19.29 13.90
C ILE A 641 -23.78 -19.46 13.41
N ASP A 642 -24.40 -18.41 12.88
CA ASP A 642 -25.78 -18.47 12.39
C ASP A 642 -25.95 -19.51 11.27
N ARG A 643 -25.00 -19.57 10.33
CA ARG A 643 -24.97 -20.60 9.29
C ARG A 643 -24.91 -22.01 9.89
N GLU A 644 -24.00 -22.26 10.84
CA GLU A 644 -23.86 -23.57 11.49
C GLU A 644 -25.11 -23.97 12.28
N LEU A 645 -25.78 -23.00 12.94
CA LEU A 645 -27.04 -23.25 13.65
C LEU A 645 -28.19 -23.56 12.69
N THR A 646 -28.21 -22.92 11.53
CA THR A 646 -29.22 -23.16 10.49
C THR A 646 -29.02 -24.53 9.83
N GLU A 647 -27.78 -24.92 9.52
CA GLU A 647 -27.45 -26.25 8.99
C GLU A 647 -27.80 -27.40 9.94
N ARG A 648 -27.79 -27.16 11.27
CA ARG A 648 -28.18 -28.17 12.27
C ARG A 648 -29.68 -28.26 12.51
N ALA A 649 -30.43 -27.22 12.14
CA ALA A 649 -31.88 -27.18 12.33
C ALA A 649 -32.65 -27.79 11.15
N GLY A 650 -32.04 -27.87 9.96
CA GLY A 650 -32.55 -28.56 8.78
C GLY A 650 -32.11 -30.02 8.73
#